data_AF-A0A0U1LX64-F1
#
_entry.id   AF-A0A0U1LX64-F1
#
_cell.length_a   1.000
_cell.length_b   1.000
_cell.length_c   1.000
_cell.angle_alpha   90.00
_cell.angle_beta   90.00
_cell.angle_gamma   90.00
#
_symmetry.space_group_name_H-M   'P 1'
#
loop_
_entity.id
_entity.type
_entity.pdbx_description
1 polymer ?
#
loop_
_entity_poly.entity_id
_entity_poly.type
_entity_poly.pdbx_seq_one_letter_code
_entity_poly.pdbx_strand_id
1 'polypeptide(L)'
;MSAHTDVVFHRRNKPIQDAIDSRNLKQALQLVDKRVKKGEDTRFLKAWRAHILYLHPDETHSQQGVAATLDLCRLEPPATDLDTLELLHSTLRQVKGHDDVARSIWEKAAKAKPQELEIQSQWFSISFEADDWKSAQKAAMSLQVNFPKQRKYYFWAIFLCYLLAVDTASSEQERKLFGTLAYRMISKAAESVPTDPKELLSPPRAIQNQEELFLLLKIFQSQDRNDEILKILDSENLGLKSRIVQNDWFFVREKILCLGRSGKWTEGLDFAQGFLSVPDEDEKAQTLLKERDDWEVWTLLLTSAKKINTEETTQKVLEFLQSFAQRFQKSRNAHLAVLDFSSWRLQTGALTQAGYLAACQKYFDFNSGKLYCFEDLRKYATHLDKDHIIKLVEYGLEKVTTQKEMSSTAQQITAINAFKLEYCFSLFSSENTSTKKVEKFVSRCLKIYRETKQPQSTETTIETQPRDDLGLLVVMSLIRMSDHWQRVQLQKGPSTELIRAAALLEHFLQDSPHNYQLLLLLVRVYLLLGAGSIAMKTFSRLSVKQIQNETVSHNLFTRLATIHPHGAPPIEADYKDFIPEVALSQAVSFYGSADRTSTKQRNSGMNLGSYVNVEGTIELQKRLKQSICKFMWAFEGRRIDRLIGTNKTDRHADLVSDVPELFDQRKFDAFLNCELLDQSTFEENIRLGPLPEKTWMRYTRTIDRVFTLANQLLLQKPVDTDVELPDLEELTLSDVQDMTLAEKQNSGIHSVLLKVVLLLADSKSVPGQDIDKLLNQAQEWLVQTLPSISSENTLDDITISIPSRKLRVPSWLFFHNNYSIVETLKALSLLLSVAKSKKTPKGGARPSREIIERLVELSNQIYEAIKTNAKSLRSNVMGSGVLGSMTDLIFHNDRQDDDELPKELEDSLDSSTVEIFCGELMEGWEEALGGIMFLK
;
A
#
# COMPACT_ATOMS: atom_id res chain seq x y z
N MET A 1 -39.12 -7.26 -26.70
CA MET A 1 -40.05 -6.86 -25.63
C MET A 1 -39.51 -7.47 -24.35
N SER A 2 -38.71 -6.71 -23.60
CA SER A 2 -38.18 -7.17 -22.30
C SER A 2 -39.34 -7.27 -21.30
N ALA A 3 -39.33 -8.30 -20.45
CA ALA A 3 -40.38 -8.56 -19.47
C ALA A 3 -40.52 -7.46 -18.41
N HIS A 4 -39.60 -6.48 -18.38
CA HIS A 4 -39.57 -5.34 -17.44
C HIS A 4 -40.80 -4.41 -17.52
N THR A 5 -41.69 -4.56 -18.50
CA THR A 5 -42.94 -3.76 -18.59
C THR A 5 -44.22 -4.58 -18.40
N ASP A 6 -44.13 -5.88 -18.12
CA ASP A 6 -45.33 -6.72 -17.96
C ASP A 6 -45.76 -6.81 -16.48
N VAL A 7 -46.69 -5.93 -16.09
CA VAL A 7 -47.28 -5.86 -14.74
C VAL A 7 -47.84 -7.22 -14.29
N VAL A 8 -48.28 -8.07 -15.23
CA VAL A 8 -48.80 -9.41 -14.94
C VAL A 8 -47.67 -10.38 -14.56
N PHE A 9 -46.51 -10.29 -15.21
CA PHE A 9 -45.32 -11.08 -14.90
C PHE A 9 -44.83 -10.80 -13.46
N HIS A 10 -44.66 -9.53 -13.11
CA HIS A 10 -44.25 -9.13 -11.75
C HIS A 10 -45.25 -9.57 -10.68
N ARG A 11 -46.55 -9.38 -10.90
CA ARG A 11 -47.58 -9.80 -9.94
C ARG A 11 -47.60 -11.31 -9.72
N ARG A 12 -47.32 -12.12 -10.74
CA ARG A 12 -47.28 -13.59 -10.65
C ARG A 12 -46.00 -14.11 -10.00
N ASN A 13 -44.88 -13.40 -10.15
CA ASN A 13 -43.58 -13.80 -9.62
C ASN A 13 -43.38 -13.35 -8.16
N LYS A 14 -43.98 -12.23 -7.75
CA LYS A 14 -43.84 -11.68 -6.39
C LYS A 14 -44.08 -12.70 -5.25
N PRO A 15 -45.13 -13.54 -5.25
CA PRO A 15 -45.35 -14.50 -4.15
C PRO A 15 -44.27 -15.57 -4.03
N ILE A 16 -43.61 -15.94 -5.12
CA ILE A 16 -42.49 -16.91 -5.11
C ILE A 16 -41.23 -16.19 -4.61
N GLN A 17 -40.98 -14.95 -5.07
CA GLN A 17 -39.86 -14.14 -4.61
C GLN A 17 -39.94 -13.84 -3.10
N ASP A 18 -41.10 -13.40 -2.60
CA ASP A 18 -41.34 -13.14 -1.18
C ASP A 18 -41.06 -14.40 -0.32
N ALA A 19 -41.37 -15.59 -0.85
CA ALA A 19 -41.09 -16.87 -0.18
C ALA A 19 -39.59 -17.21 -0.16
N ILE A 20 -38.84 -16.88 -1.22
CA ILE A 20 -37.38 -17.01 -1.26
C ILE A 20 -36.74 -16.03 -0.27
N ASP A 21 -37.15 -14.76 -0.29
CA ASP A 21 -36.61 -13.70 0.58
C ASP A 21 -36.89 -14.01 2.06
N SER A 22 -38.03 -14.63 2.36
CA SER A 22 -38.39 -15.12 3.70
C SER A 22 -37.71 -16.46 4.07
N ARG A 23 -36.78 -16.97 3.24
CA ARG A 23 -36.12 -18.28 3.35
C ARG A 23 -37.07 -19.49 3.46
N ASN A 24 -38.31 -19.36 3.02
CA ASN A 24 -39.28 -20.45 2.98
C ASN A 24 -39.26 -21.19 1.63
N LEU A 25 -38.14 -21.87 1.37
CA LEU A 25 -37.85 -22.50 0.07
C LEU A 25 -38.83 -23.64 -0.29
N LYS A 26 -39.38 -24.34 0.71
CA LYS A 26 -40.43 -25.36 0.49
C LYS A 26 -41.70 -24.74 -0.07
N GLN A 27 -42.12 -23.60 0.48
CA GLN A 27 -43.28 -22.86 -0.04
C GLN A 27 -42.99 -22.32 -1.45
N ALA A 28 -41.79 -21.80 -1.69
CA ALA A 28 -41.37 -21.34 -3.02
C ALA A 28 -41.47 -22.46 -4.07
N LEU A 29 -40.94 -23.67 -3.77
CA LEU A 29 -41.05 -24.84 -4.65
C LEU A 29 -42.51 -25.24 -4.92
N GLN A 30 -43.36 -25.28 -3.89
CA GLN A 30 -44.78 -25.61 -4.04
C GLN A 30 -45.52 -24.61 -4.95
N LEU A 31 -45.20 -23.32 -4.83
CA LEU A 31 -45.80 -22.28 -5.67
C LEU A 31 -45.35 -22.41 -7.13
N VAL A 32 -44.07 -22.74 -7.38
CA VAL A 32 -43.54 -23.02 -8.72
C VAL A 32 -44.18 -24.29 -9.30
N ASP A 33 -44.21 -25.39 -8.57
CA ASP A 33 -44.80 -26.66 -9.01
C ASP A 33 -46.31 -26.51 -9.29
N LYS A 34 -47.01 -25.65 -8.53
CA LYS A 34 -48.43 -25.32 -8.79
C LYS A 34 -48.61 -24.61 -10.12
N ARG A 35 -47.66 -23.77 -10.56
CA ARG A 35 -47.71 -23.11 -11.87
C ARG A 35 -47.41 -24.08 -13.00
N VAL A 36 -46.41 -24.94 -12.83
CA VAL A 36 -46.10 -26.01 -13.78
C VAL A 36 -47.31 -26.93 -13.97
N LYS A 37 -47.96 -27.36 -12.88
CA LYS A 37 -49.19 -28.18 -12.92
C LYS A 37 -50.39 -27.47 -13.58
N LYS A 38 -50.40 -26.14 -13.60
CA LYS A 38 -51.44 -25.34 -14.27
C LYS A 38 -51.16 -25.14 -15.77
N GLY A 39 -50.11 -25.76 -16.31
CA GLY A 39 -49.78 -25.76 -17.74
C GLY A 39 -48.74 -24.72 -18.17
N GLU A 40 -48.09 -24.01 -17.23
CA GLU A 40 -47.01 -23.08 -17.58
C GLU A 40 -45.68 -23.83 -17.73
N ASP A 41 -45.23 -24.05 -18.96
CA ASP A 41 -43.99 -24.77 -19.28
C ASP A 41 -42.92 -23.86 -19.90
N THR A 42 -42.55 -22.78 -19.20
CA THR A 42 -41.54 -21.82 -19.68
C THR A 42 -40.13 -22.20 -19.21
N ARG A 43 -39.11 -21.82 -20.00
CA ARG A 43 -37.70 -22.03 -19.63
C ARG A 43 -37.33 -21.25 -18.36
N PHE A 44 -37.86 -20.03 -18.20
CA PHE A 44 -37.70 -19.23 -17.00
C PHE A 44 -38.21 -19.97 -15.75
N LEU A 45 -39.43 -20.53 -15.80
CA LEU A 45 -40.00 -21.23 -14.65
C LEU A 45 -39.21 -22.50 -14.29
N LYS A 46 -38.68 -23.22 -15.28
CA LYS A 46 -37.76 -24.36 -15.07
C LYS A 46 -36.43 -23.92 -14.43
N ALA A 47 -35.83 -22.84 -14.93
CA ALA A 47 -34.61 -22.27 -14.37
C ALA A 47 -34.83 -21.80 -12.93
N TRP A 48 -35.98 -21.20 -12.63
CA TRP A 48 -36.31 -20.73 -11.29
C TRP A 48 -36.57 -21.87 -10.31
N ARG A 49 -37.22 -22.94 -10.76
CA ARG A 49 -37.33 -24.19 -10.00
C ARG A 49 -35.96 -24.75 -9.65
N ALA A 50 -35.05 -24.82 -10.63
CA ALA A 50 -33.69 -25.31 -10.44
C ALA A 50 -32.90 -24.43 -9.46
N HIS A 51 -33.04 -23.10 -9.54
CA HIS A 51 -32.42 -22.15 -8.62
C HIS A 51 -32.91 -22.34 -7.17
N ILE A 52 -34.22 -22.49 -6.97
CA ILE A 52 -34.78 -22.71 -5.62
C ILE A 52 -34.32 -24.05 -5.03
N LEU A 53 -34.23 -25.11 -5.87
CA LEU A 53 -33.66 -26.39 -5.46
C LEU A 53 -32.19 -26.25 -5.04
N TYR A 54 -31.41 -25.47 -5.79
CA TYR A 54 -30.01 -25.19 -5.48
C TYR A 54 -29.84 -24.48 -4.13
N LEU A 55 -30.67 -23.47 -3.84
CA LEU A 55 -30.65 -22.73 -2.56
C LEU A 55 -31.07 -23.58 -1.36
N HIS A 56 -31.63 -24.77 -1.58
CA HIS A 56 -32.13 -25.61 -0.50
C HIS A 56 -30.97 -26.10 0.39
N PRO A 57 -31.08 -26.07 1.73
CA PRO A 57 -30.01 -26.51 2.64
C PRO A 57 -29.66 -28.01 2.57
N ASP A 58 -30.48 -28.79 1.87
CA ASP A 58 -30.27 -30.23 1.70
C ASP A 58 -29.42 -30.46 0.46
N GLU A 59 -28.27 -31.10 0.66
CA GLU A 59 -27.28 -31.36 -0.39
C GLU A 59 -27.88 -32.13 -1.58
N THR A 60 -28.81 -33.04 -1.33
CA THR A 60 -29.46 -33.81 -2.40
C THR A 60 -30.33 -32.93 -3.30
N HIS A 61 -31.10 -32.02 -2.71
CA HIS A 61 -31.90 -31.05 -3.43
C HIS A 61 -31.01 -30.02 -4.15
N SER A 62 -29.91 -29.60 -3.50
CA SER A 62 -28.97 -28.67 -4.10
C SER A 62 -28.32 -29.25 -5.35
N GLN A 63 -27.82 -30.50 -5.28
CA GLN A 63 -27.26 -31.24 -6.43
C GLN A 63 -28.28 -31.43 -7.56
N GLN A 64 -29.55 -31.72 -7.23
CA GLN A 64 -30.62 -31.79 -8.24
C GLN A 64 -30.85 -30.44 -8.92
N GLY A 65 -30.78 -29.33 -8.16
CA GLY A 65 -30.85 -27.98 -8.70
C GLY A 65 -29.71 -27.68 -9.68
N VAL A 66 -28.48 -28.08 -9.34
CA VAL A 66 -27.31 -27.95 -10.23
C VAL A 66 -27.51 -28.76 -11.51
N ALA A 67 -27.89 -30.04 -11.40
CA ALA A 67 -28.10 -30.91 -12.56
C ALA A 67 -29.19 -30.33 -13.51
N ALA A 68 -30.32 -29.91 -12.96
CA ALA A 68 -31.41 -29.30 -13.73
C ALA A 68 -30.98 -28.00 -14.41
N THR A 69 -30.14 -27.18 -13.76
CA THR A 69 -29.57 -25.96 -14.34
C THR A 69 -28.67 -26.30 -15.54
N LEU A 70 -27.78 -27.29 -15.39
CA LEU A 70 -26.89 -27.72 -16.47
C LEU A 70 -27.64 -28.30 -17.67
N ASP A 71 -28.72 -29.06 -17.43
CA ASP A 71 -29.55 -29.60 -18.51
C ASP A 71 -30.24 -28.49 -19.31
N LEU A 72 -30.70 -27.43 -18.64
CA LEU A 72 -31.26 -26.25 -19.32
C LEU A 72 -30.22 -25.53 -20.19
N CYS A 73 -28.95 -25.49 -19.76
CA CYS A 73 -27.84 -24.89 -20.52
C CYS A 73 -27.41 -25.71 -21.74
N ARG A 74 -27.81 -26.99 -21.83
CA ARG A 74 -27.51 -27.91 -22.95
C ARG A 74 -28.61 -27.96 -24.01
N LEU A 75 -29.74 -27.30 -23.80
CA LEU A 75 -30.86 -27.31 -24.73
C LEU A 75 -30.51 -26.67 -26.08
N GLU A 76 -31.03 -27.27 -27.15
CA GLU A 76 -31.00 -26.75 -28.51
C GLU A 76 -32.46 -26.56 -29.01
N PRO A 77 -32.88 -25.35 -29.43
CA PRO A 77 -32.12 -24.11 -29.49
C PRO A 77 -31.82 -23.53 -28.10
N PRO A 78 -30.72 -22.77 -27.92
CA PRO A 78 -30.32 -22.23 -26.61
C PRO A 78 -31.35 -21.26 -26.03
N ALA A 79 -31.27 -21.01 -24.72
CA ALA A 79 -32.07 -19.95 -24.08
C ALA A 79 -31.66 -18.57 -24.63
N THR A 80 -32.65 -17.75 -25.00
CA THR A 80 -32.43 -16.40 -25.55
C THR A 80 -33.24 -15.34 -24.80
N ASP A 81 -33.91 -15.75 -23.72
CA ASP A 81 -34.69 -14.89 -22.84
C ASP A 81 -33.77 -14.34 -21.75
N LEU A 82 -33.76 -13.02 -21.54
CA LEU A 82 -32.80 -12.35 -20.66
C LEU A 82 -32.95 -12.80 -19.20
N ASP A 83 -34.18 -12.80 -18.67
CA ASP A 83 -34.46 -13.21 -17.29
C ASP A 83 -34.04 -14.68 -17.05
N THR A 84 -34.29 -15.56 -18.01
CA THR A 84 -33.82 -16.95 -17.96
C THR A 84 -32.30 -17.04 -17.95
N LEU A 85 -31.61 -16.28 -18.81
CA LEU A 85 -30.15 -16.29 -18.91
C LEU A 85 -29.48 -15.74 -17.65
N GLU A 86 -29.98 -14.64 -17.09
CA GLU A 86 -29.49 -14.04 -15.84
C GLU A 86 -29.66 -15.00 -14.65
N LEU A 87 -30.79 -15.70 -14.58
CA LEU A 87 -31.05 -16.67 -13.52
C LEU A 87 -30.15 -17.91 -13.63
N LEU A 88 -29.96 -18.44 -14.85
CA LEU A 88 -29.02 -19.54 -15.08
C LEU A 88 -27.58 -19.11 -14.77
N HIS A 89 -27.17 -17.91 -15.22
CA HIS A 89 -25.83 -17.36 -14.97
C HIS A 89 -25.57 -17.17 -13.48
N SER A 90 -26.49 -16.54 -12.75
CA SER A 90 -26.36 -16.28 -11.31
C SER A 90 -26.33 -17.56 -10.49
N THR A 91 -27.11 -18.57 -10.86
CA THR A 91 -27.06 -19.90 -10.24
C THR A 91 -25.69 -20.54 -10.48
N LEU A 92 -25.24 -20.62 -11.73
CA LEU A 92 -23.98 -21.28 -12.07
C LEU A 92 -22.76 -20.59 -11.45
N ARG A 93 -22.75 -19.27 -11.32
CA ARG A 93 -21.66 -18.51 -10.66
C ARG A 93 -21.52 -18.85 -9.17
N GLN A 94 -22.57 -19.35 -8.53
CA GLN A 94 -22.52 -19.80 -7.14
C GLN A 94 -22.07 -21.26 -7.02
N VAL A 95 -22.07 -22.03 -8.12
CA VAL A 95 -21.68 -23.44 -8.15
C VAL A 95 -20.21 -23.56 -8.57
N LYS A 96 -19.36 -24.09 -7.68
CA LYS A 96 -17.94 -24.30 -7.98
C LYS A 96 -17.73 -25.23 -9.19
N GLY A 97 -16.79 -24.88 -10.07
CA GLY A 97 -16.36 -25.73 -11.20
C GLY A 97 -17.22 -25.64 -12.47
N HIS A 98 -18.21 -24.75 -12.52
CA HIS A 98 -19.08 -24.56 -13.69
C HIS A 98 -18.99 -23.16 -14.32
N ASP A 99 -17.90 -22.42 -14.05
CA ASP A 99 -17.68 -21.08 -14.58
C ASP A 99 -17.63 -21.04 -16.11
N ASP A 100 -17.05 -22.06 -16.75
CA ASP A 100 -17.01 -22.15 -18.22
C ASP A 100 -18.41 -22.25 -18.82
N VAL A 101 -19.30 -23.02 -18.17
CA VAL A 101 -20.69 -23.16 -18.61
C VAL A 101 -21.41 -21.82 -18.43
N ALA A 102 -21.23 -21.18 -17.26
CA ALA A 102 -21.81 -19.87 -16.95
C ALA A 102 -21.40 -18.78 -17.96
N ARG A 103 -20.16 -18.83 -18.45
CA ARG A 103 -19.66 -17.93 -19.50
C ARG A 103 -20.23 -18.28 -20.88
N SER A 104 -20.31 -19.56 -21.23
CA SER A 104 -20.72 -20.01 -22.57
C SER A 104 -22.19 -19.75 -22.92
N ILE A 105 -23.11 -19.67 -21.95
CA ILE A 105 -24.55 -19.51 -22.24
C ILE A 105 -24.86 -18.20 -22.98
N TRP A 106 -24.16 -17.12 -22.64
CA TRP A 106 -24.34 -15.82 -23.27
C TRP A 106 -23.79 -15.81 -24.70
N GLU A 107 -22.65 -16.47 -24.93
CA GLU A 107 -22.10 -16.67 -26.29
C GLU A 107 -23.08 -17.46 -27.17
N LYS A 108 -23.68 -18.54 -26.65
CA LYS A 108 -24.68 -19.33 -27.39
C LYS A 108 -25.94 -18.52 -27.70
N ALA A 109 -26.46 -17.77 -26.73
CA ALA A 109 -27.63 -16.92 -26.91
C ALA A 109 -27.39 -15.83 -27.96
N ALA A 110 -26.23 -15.16 -27.87
CA ALA A 110 -25.80 -14.12 -28.80
C ALA A 110 -25.65 -14.67 -30.24
N LYS A 111 -25.11 -15.88 -30.40
CA LYS A 111 -25.03 -16.57 -31.70
C LYS A 111 -26.39 -16.94 -32.26
N ALA A 112 -27.33 -17.35 -31.41
CA ALA A 112 -28.69 -17.68 -31.84
C ALA A 112 -29.50 -16.44 -32.26
N LYS A 113 -29.21 -15.27 -31.66
CA LYS A 113 -29.86 -13.99 -31.99
C LYS A 113 -28.83 -12.87 -32.24
N PRO A 114 -28.12 -12.88 -33.39
CA PRO A 114 -27.04 -11.93 -33.66
C PRO A 114 -27.49 -10.47 -33.81
N GLN A 115 -28.75 -10.23 -34.17
CA GLN A 115 -29.33 -8.91 -34.39
C GLN A 115 -29.95 -8.29 -33.11
N GLU A 116 -30.01 -9.03 -32.01
CA GLU A 116 -30.55 -8.53 -30.73
C GLU A 116 -29.46 -7.81 -29.93
N LEU A 117 -29.51 -6.47 -29.95
CA LEU A 117 -28.48 -5.63 -29.32
C LEU A 117 -28.36 -5.86 -27.80
N GLU A 118 -29.49 -6.06 -27.12
CA GLU A 118 -29.51 -6.27 -25.66
C GLU A 118 -28.74 -7.53 -25.25
N ILE A 119 -28.94 -8.65 -25.96
CA ILE A 119 -28.24 -9.92 -25.68
C ILE A 119 -26.73 -9.77 -25.93
N GLN A 120 -26.35 -9.13 -27.04
CA GLN A 120 -24.95 -8.91 -27.39
C GLN A 120 -24.24 -7.98 -26.40
N SER A 121 -24.94 -6.93 -25.96
CA SER A 121 -24.41 -5.97 -24.99
C SER A 121 -24.27 -6.60 -23.60
N GLN A 122 -25.23 -7.41 -23.16
CA GLN A 122 -25.14 -8.14 -21.89
C GLN A 122 -24.02 -9.18 -21.90
N TRP A 123 -23.86 -9.93 -22.99
CA TRP A 123 -22.73 -10.85 -23.14
C TRP A 123 -21.39 -10.13 -23.00
N PHE A 124 -21.23 -8.97 -23.65
CA PHE A 124 -20.05 -8.13 -23.51
C PHE A 124 -19.85 -7.67 -22.05
N SER A 125 -20.87 -7.04 -21.44
CA SER A 125 -20.77 -6.48 -20.09
C SER A 125 -20.41 -7.53 -19.04
N ILE A 126 -21.10 -8.68 -19.05
CA ILE A 126 -20.81 -9.76 -18.10
C ILE A 126 -19.39 -10.30 -18.27
N SER A 127 -18.94 -10.48 -19.52
CA SER A 127 -17.59 -10.97 -19.79
C SER A 127 -16.52 -9.95 -19.36
N PHE A 128 -16.75 -8.67 -19.64
CA PHE A 128 -15.82 -7.60 -19.34
C PHE A 128 -15.72 -7.30 -17.84
N GLU A 129 -16.83 -7.36 -17.11
CA GLU A 129 -16.86 -7.20 -15.65
C GLU A 129 -16.21 -8.37 -14.90
N ALA A 130 -16.28 -9.57 -15.48
CA ALA A 130 -15.67 -10.79 -14.94
C ALA A 130 -14.17 -10.93 -15.27
N ASP A 131 -13.55 -9.92 -15.89
CA ASP A 131 -12.16 -9.96 -16.39
C ASP A 131 -11.92 -11.12 -17.40
N ASP A 132 -12.97 -11.64 -18.06
CA ASP A 132 -12.86 -12.63 -19.15
C ASP A 132 -12.64 -11.92 -20.49
N TRP A 133 -11.38 -11.52 -20.70
CA TRP A 133 -10.97 -10.77 -21.89
C TRP A 133 -11.23 -11.51 -23.19
N LYS A 134 -11.15 -12.84 -23.20
CA LYS A 134 -11.39 -13.66 -24.41
C LYS A 134 -12.86 -13.62 -24.82
N SER A 135 -13.77 -13.84 -23.87
CA SER A 135 -15.20 -13.75 -24.13
C SER A 135 -15.61 -12.32 -24.48
N ALA A 136 -15.08 -11.31 -23.76
CA ALA A 136 -15.33 -9.91 -24.06
C ALA A 136 -14.86 -9.54 -25.48
N GLN A 137 -13.69 -10.02 -25.91
CA GLN A 137 -13.17 -9.77 -27.26
C GLN A 137 -14.07 -10.38 -28.34
N LYS A 138 -14.55 -11.62 -28.15
CA LYS A 138 -15.51 -12.25 -29.08
C LYS A 138 -16.82 -11.46 -29.15
N ALA A 139 -17.33 -11.00 -28.01
CA ALA A 139 -18.54 -10.19 -27.94
C ALA A 139 -18.36 -8.86 -28.68
N ALA A 140 -17.22 -8.18 -28.48
CA ALA A 140 -16.88 -6.94 -29.19
C ALA A 140 -16.75 -7.14 -30.70
N MET A 141 -16.16 -8.26 -31.14
CA MET A 141 -16.09 -8.63 -32.56
C MET A 141 -17.47 -8.91 -33.16
N SER A 142 -18.35 -9.59 -32.42
CA SER A 142 -19.74 -9.80 -32.84
C SER A 142 -20.49 -8.47 -32.95
N LEU A 143 -20.34 -7.58 -31.97
CA LEU A 143 -20.96 -6.25 -31.95
C LEU A 143 -20.51 -5.38 -33.15
N GLN A 144 -19.21 -5.33 -33.47
CA GLN A 144 -18.73 -4.51 -34.59
C GLN A 144 -19.17 -5.02 -35.96
N VAL A 145 -19.32 -6.35 -36.10
CA VAL A 145 -19.81 -6.97 -37.35
C VAL A 145 -21.31 -6.75 -37.52
N ASN A 146 -22.10 -7.00 -36.48
CA ASN A 146 -23.57 -6.95 -36.55
C ASN A 146 -24.13 -5.52 -36.47
N PHE A 147 -23.43 -4.59 -35.80
CA PHE A 147 -23.85 -3.20 -35.63
C PHE A 147 -22.80 -2.20 -36.15
N PRO A 148 -22.41 -2.25 -37.44
CA PRO A 148 -21.27 -1.50 -37.99
C PRO A 148 -21.47 0.02 -37.99
N LYS A 149 -22.71 0.51 -37.82
CA LYS A 149 -23.03 1.94 -37.68
C LYS A 149 -22.51 2.53 -36.36
N GLN A 150 -22.31 1.68 -35.34
CA GLN A 150 -21.81 2.11 -34.04
C GLN A 150 -20.28 1.97 -33.99
N ARG A 151 -19.60 3.06 -34.33
CA ARG A 151 -18.13 3.16 -34.37
C ARG A 151 -17.43 2.64 -33.11
N LYS A 152 -17.99 2.90 -31.92
CA LYS A 152 -17.40 2.47 -30.64
C LYS A 152 -17.09 0.98 -30.59
N TYR A 153 -17.94 0.12 -31.18
CA TYR A 153 -17.71 -1.33 -31.14
C TYR A 153 -16.47 -1.75 -31.93
N TYR A 154 -16.12 -1.02 -32.98
CA TYR A 154 -14.87 -1.27 -33.71
C TYR A 154 -13.65 -1.03 -32.83
N PHE A 155 -13.63 0.08 -32.09
CA PHE A 155 -12.53 0.39 -31.17
C PHE A 155 -12.55 -0.45 -29.90
N TRP A 156 -13.72 -0.90 -29.42
CA TRP A 156 -13.81 -1.90 -28.35
C TRP A 156 -13.11 -3.20 -28.74
N ALA A 157 -13.35 -3.66 -29.98
CA ALA A 157 -12.68 -4.85 -30.50
C ALA A 157 -11.17 -4.64 -30.60
N ILE A 158 -10.69 -3.48 -31.08
CA ILE A 158 -9.26 -3.15 -31.12
C ILE A 158 -8.66 -3.18 -29.71
N PHE A 159 -9.29 -2.48 -28.76
CA PHE A 159 -8.82 -2.38 -27.38
C PHE A 159 -8.75 -3.75 -26.70
N LEU A 160 -9.73 -4.62 -26.90
CA LEU A 160 -9.71 -5.96 -26.32
C LEU A 160 -8.70 -6.89 -26.98
N CYS A 161 -8.43 -6.73 -28.29
CA CYS A 161 -7.30 -7.40 -28.92
C CYS A 161 -5.97 -6.93 -28.32
N TYR A 162 -5.84 -5.63 -28.04
CA TYR A 162 -4.67 -5.10 -27.35
C TYR A 162 -4.53 -5.65 -25.92
N LEU A 163 -5.60 -5.65 -25.12
CA LEU A 163 -5.58 -6.21 -23.77
C LEU A 163 -5.11 -7.68 -23.76
N LEU A 164 -5.63 -8.52 -24.66
CA LEU A 164 -5.18 -9.91 -24.80
C LEU A 164 -3.73 -10.04 -25.30
N ALA A 165 -3.22 -9.05 -26.03
CA ALA A 165 -1.84 -9.04 -26.50
C ALA A 165 -0.84 -8.77 -25.36
N VAL A 166 -1.22 -7.92 -24.40
CA VAL A 166 -0.37 -7.53 -23.27
C VAL A 166 -0.61 -8.35 -21.99
N ASP A 167 -1.73 -9.06 -21.92
CA ASP A 167 -2.09 -9.88 -20.76
C ASP A 167 -1.11 -11.05 -20.55
N THR A 168 -0.52 -11.10 -19.37
CA THR A 168 0.42 -12.15 -18.95
C THR A 168 -0.23 -13.52 -18.79
N ALA A 169 -1.55 -13.59 -18.58
CA ALA A 169 -2.27 -14.86 -18.48
C ALA A 169 -2.57 -15.49 -19.85
N SER A 170 -2.40 -14.75 -20.94
CA SER A 170 -2.63 -15.22 -22.30
C SER A 170 -1.40 -15.98 -22.85
N SER A 171 -1.65 -17.03 -23.66
CA SER A 171 -0.56 -17.81 -24.25
C SER A 171 0.24 -17.00 -25.27
N GLU A 172 1.49 -17.36 -25.54
CA GLU A 172 2.33 -16.65 -26.52
C GLU A 172 1.70 -16.61 -27.93
N GLN A 173 1.04 -17.69 -28.34
CA GLN A 173 0.33 -17.75 -29.62
C GLN A 173 -0.85 -16.76 -29.65
N GLU A 174 -1.62 -16.68 -28.58
CA GLU A 174 -2.73 -15.73 -28.45
C GLU A 174 -2.21 -14.30 -28.44
N ARG A 175 -1.16 -14.00 -27.68
CA ARG A 175 -0.56 -12.66 -27.63
C ARG A 175 -0.10 -12.20 -29.02
N LYS A 176 0.56 -13.07 -29.78
CA LYS A 176 0.98 -12.79 -31.17
C LYS A 176 -0.21 -12.60 -32.11
N LEU A 177 -1.23 -13.46 -32.01
CA LEU A 177 -2.43 -13.38 -32.85
C LEU A 177 -3.20 -12.08 -32.61
N PHE A 178 -3.55 -11.81 -31.36
CA PHE A 178 -4.32 -10.63 -30.99
C PHE A 178 -3.51 -9.34 -31.14
N GLY A 179 -2.19 -9.37 -30.89
CA GLY A 179 -1.31 -8.25 -31.21
C GLY A 179 -1.28 -7.91 -32.69
N THR A 180 -1.19 -8.92 -33.56
CA THR A 180 -1.26 -8.73 -35.02
C THR A 180 -2.61 -8.18 -35.46
N LEU A 181 -3.70 -8.68 -34.87
CA LEU A 181 -5.05 -8.22 -35.17
C LEU A 181 -5.27 -6.77 -34.72
N ALA A 182 -4.87 -6.42 -33.50
CA ALA A 182 -4.94 -5.06 -32.97
C ALA A 182 -4.18 -4.08 -33.87
N TYR A 183 -2.93 -4.42 -34.23
CA TYR A 183 -2.10 -3.64 -35.14
C TYR A 183 -2.79 -3.42 -36.48
N ARG A 184 -3.23 -4.48 -37.17
CA ARG A 184 -3.88 -4.35 -38.48
C ARG A 184 -5.15 -3.49 -38.44
N MET A 185 -5.97 -3.68 -37.40
CA MET A 185 -7.23 -2.95 -37.26
C MET A 185 -7.00 -1.46 -36.98
N ILE A 186 -6.04 -1.12 -36.12
CA ILE A 186 -5.74 0.28 -35.77
C ILE A 186 -4.94 0.99 -36.86
N SER A 187 -4.02 0.32 -37.56
CA SER A 187 -3.31 0.89 -38.71
C SER A 187 -4.30 1.22 -39.84
N LYS A 188 -5.26 0.33 -40.11
CA LYS A 188 -6.34 0.62 -41.07
C LYS A 188 -7.19 1.83 -40.64
N ALA A 189 -7.41 2.02 -39.34
CA ALA A 189 -8.10 3.19 -38.82
C ALA A 189 -7.27 4.47 -39.03
N ALA A 190 -5.95 4.43 -38.83
CA ALA A 190 -5.06 5.54 -39.09
C ALA A 190 -4.97 5.90 -40.59
N GLU A 191 -4.88 4.90 -41.47
CA GLU A 191 -4.87 5.08 -42.93
C GLU A 191 -6.18 5.71 -43.45
N SER A 192 -7.29 5.49 -42.74
CA SER A 192 -8.60 6.04 -43.11
C SER A 192 -8.76 7.52 -42.74
N VAL A 193 -7.79 8.12 -42.02
CA VAL A 193 -7.84 9.54 -41.63
C VAL A 193 -7.62 10.42 -42.87
N PRO A 194 -8.60 11.25 -43.26
CA PRO A 194 -8.51 12.04 -44.48
C PRO A 194 -7.44 13.14 -44.35
N THR A 195 -6.90 13.54 -45.49
CA THR A 195 -5.93 14.66 -45.55
C THR A 195 -6.61 16.02 -45.34
N ASP A 196 -7.89 16.17 -45.76
CA ASP A 196 -8.67 17.37 -45.44
C ASP A 196 -9.25 17.27 -44.02
N PRO A 197 -8.86 18.16 -43.08
CA PRO A 197 -9.37 18.16 -41.72
C PRO A 197 -10.88 18.39 -41.62
N LYS A 198 -11.54 18.91 -42.67
CA LYS A 198 -13.00 19.09 -42.70
C LYS A 198 -13.75 17.77 -42.87
N GLU A 199 -13.12 16.78 -43.48
CA GLU A 199 -13.73 15.48 -43.76
C GLU A 199 -13.54 14.47 -42.62
N LEU A 200 -12.81 14.82 -41.55
CA LEU A 200 -12.42 13.91 -40.45
C LEU A 200 -13.56 13.08 -39.86
N LEU A 201 -14.77 13.64 -39.76
CA LEU A 201 -15.93 12.97 -39.18
C LEU A 201 -16.66 12.04 -40.17
N SER A 202 -16.29 12.06 -41.45
CA SER A 202 -16.98 11.34 -42.53
C SER A 202 -16.66 9.84 -42.55
N PRO A 203 -15.40 9.39 -42.39
CA PRO A 203 -15.10 7.96 -42.37
C PRO A 203 -15.44 7.34 -41.00
N PRO A 204 -16.33 6.34 -40.93
CA PRO A 204 -16.82 5.80 -39.66
C PRO A 204 -15.76 5.01 -38.88
N ARG A 205 -14.64 4.62 -39.50
CA ARG A 205 -13.56 3.84 -38.87
C ARG A 205 -12.23 4.59 -38.77
N ALA A 206 -12.14 5.82 -39.30
CA ALA A 206 -10.93 6.64 -39.15
C ALA A 206 -10.69 6.99 -37.68
N ILE A 207 -9.46 7.26 -37.27
CA ILE A 207 -9.16 7.89 -35.97
C ILE A 207 -9.69 9.33 -36.00
N GLN A 208 -10.43 9.73 -34.96
CA GLN A 208 -11.13 11.02 -34.92
C GLN A 208 -10.79 11.86 -33.69
N ASN A 209 -10.25 11.25 -32.64
CA ASN A 209 -9.90 11.93 -31.39
C ASN A 209 -8.54 11.44 -30.84
N GLN A 210 -8.07 12.15 -29.82
CA GLN A 210 -6.78 11.88 -29.18
C GLN A 210 -6.74 10.51 -28.49
N GLU A 211 -7.83 10.08 -27.84
CA GLU A 211 -7.90 8.79 -27.13
C GLU A 211 -7.63 7.58 -28.04
N GLU A 212 -8.13 7.62 -29.27
CA GLU A 212 -7.91 6.57 -30.26
C GLU A 212 -6.50 6.59 -30.83
N LEU A 213 -5.90 7.78 -30.96
CA LEU A 213 -4.49 7.89 -31.30
C LEU A 213 -3.61 7.40 -30.14
N PHE A 214 -3.97 7.65 -28.88
CA PHE A 214 -3.29 7.04 -27.73
C PHE A 214 -3.35 5.52 -27.78
N LEU A 215 -4.52 4.95 -28.09
CA LEU A 215 -4.66 3.50 -28.27
C LEU A 215 -3.74 2.97 -29.38
N LEU A 216 -3.63 3.69 -30.50
CA LEU A 216 -2.66 3.35 -31.56
C LEU A 216 -1.23 3.33 -31.03
N LEU A 217 -0.81 4.41 -30.34
CA LEU A 217 0.53 4.51 -29.79
C LEU A 217 0.84 3.37 -28.82
N LYS A 218 -0.10 3.05 -27.91
CA LYS A 218 0.02 1.92 -26.99
C LYS A 218 0.22 0.59 -27.71
N ILE A 219 -0.57 0.33 -28.76
CA ILE A 219 -0.45 -0.89 -29.57
C ILE A 219 0.93 -0.96 -30.25
N PHE A 220 1.39 0.14 -30.83
CA PHE A 220 2.67 0.17 -31.53
C PHE A 220 3.85 0.02 -30.55
N GLN A 221 3.74 0.63 -29.37
CA GLN A 221 4.71 0.50 -28.27
C GLN A 221 4.81 -0.94 -27.76
N SER A 222 3.68 -1.62 -27.58
CA SER A 222 3.67 -3.03 -27.15
C SER A 222 4.33 -4.00 -28.15
N GLN A 223 4.63 -3.54 -29.36
CA GLN A 223 5.26 -4.30 -30.43
C GLN A 223 6.60 -3.71 -30.88
N ASP A 224 7.18 -2.79 -30.09
CA ASP A 224 8.46 -2.11 -30.34
C ASP A 224 8.55 -1.38 -31.70
N ARG A 225 7.42 -0.91 -32.24
CA ARG A 225 7.33 -0.20 -33.53
C ARG A 225 7.60 1.30 -33.41
N ASN A 226 8.69 1.67 -32.75
CA ASN A 226 9.01 3.06 -32.44
C ASN A 226 9.22 3.94 -33.69
N ASP A 227 9.80 3.40 -34.77
CA ASP A 227 9.98 4.14 -36.02
C ASP A 227 8.65 4.53 -36.69
N GLU A 228 7.64 3.66 -36.62
CA GLU A 228 6.31 3.95 -37.16
C GLU A 228 5.60 5.02 -36.32
N ILE A 229 5.78 5.00 -35.00
CA ILE A 229 5.27 6.04 -34.10
C ILE A 229 5.82 7.42 -34.50
N LEU A 230 7.14 7.53 -34.72
CA LEU A 230 7.76 8.79 -35.12
C LEU A 230 7.16 9.30 -36.45
N LYS A 231 7.02 8.42 -37.45
CA LYS A 231 6.38 8.77 -38.73
C LYS A 231 4.95 9.27 -38.57
N ILE A 232 4.17 8.65 -37.67
CA ILE A 232 2.80 9.08 -37.39
C ILE A 232 2.79 10.44 -36.70
N LEU A 233 3.65 10.65 -35.69
CA LEU A 233 3.74 11.91 -34.96
C LEU A 233 4.26 13.06 -35.83
N ASP A 234 4.99 12.76 -36.90
CA ASP A 234 5.46 13.74 -37.90
C ASP A 234 4.45 14.02 -39.02
N SER A 235 3.39 13.22 -39.14
CA SER A 235 2.39 13.40 -40.20
C SER A 235 1.54 14.67 -40.00
N GLU A 236 1.09 15.29 -41.10
CA GLU A 236 0.29 16.52 -41.02
C GLU A 236 -1.15 16.27 -40.57
N ASN A 237 -1.73 15.13 -40.95
CA ASN A 237 -3.13 14.78 -40.70
C ASN A 237 -3.38 14.08 -39.35
N LEU A 238 -2.38 13.35 -38.81
CA LEU A 238 -2.50 12.61 -37.54
C LEU A 238 -1.44 13.00 -36.50
N GLY A 239 -0.35 13.63 -36.91
CA GLY A 239 0.78 13.96 -36.05
C GLY A 239 0.58 15.20 -35.18
N LEU A 240 1.66 15.73 -34.61
CA LEU A 240 1.62 16.76 -33.56
C LEU A 240 0.84 18.01 -33.98
N LYS A 241 0.98 18.46 -35.23
CA LYS A 241 0.32 19.66 -35.75
C LYS A 241 -1.09 19.41 -36.29
N SER A 242 -1.57 18.17 -36.25
CA SER A 242 -2.87 17.81 -36.78
C SER A 242 -4.03 18.45 -36.00
N ARG A 243 -5.21 18.47 -36.61
CA ARG A 243 -6.45 18.89 -35.93
C ARG A 243 -6.80 18.00 -34.73
N ILE A 244 -6.31 16.76 -34.70
CA ILE A 244 -6.57 15.81 -33.61
C ILE A 244 -5.68 16.14 -32.41
N VAL A 245 -4.38 16.32 -32.63
CA VAL A 245 -3.38 16.44 -31.56
C VAL A 245 -3.19 17.88 -31.09
N GLN A 246 -3.14 18.86 -32.02
CA GLN A 246 -3.01 20.29 -31.70
C GLN A 246 -1.82 20.64 -30.78
N ASN A 247 -0.68 19.98 -30.97
CA ASN A 247 0.53 20.06 -30.14
C ASN A 247 0.30 19.77 -28.64
N ASP A 248 -0.67 18.92 -28.33
CA ASP A 248 -0.86 18.44 -26.96
C ASP A 248 0.44 17.84 -26.39
N TRP A 249 0.76 18.23 -25.16
CA TRP A 249 2.06 17.95 -24.53
C TRP A 249 2.31 16.46 -24.35
N PHE A 250 1.27 15.64 -24.15
CA PHE A 250 1.44 14.20 -24.03
C PHE A 250 2.10 13.63 -25.28
N PHE A 251 1.60 13.98 -26.48
CA PHE A 251 2.14 13.46 -27.73
C PHE A 251 3.54 13.98 -28.02
N VAL A 252 3.84 15.22 -27.62
CA VAL A 252 5.21 15.77 -27.67
C VAL A 252 6.14 14.94 -26.79
N ARG A 253 5.74 14.67 -25.55
CA ARG A 253 6.50 13.82 -24.62
C ARG A 253 6.69 12.40 -25.14
N GLU A 254 5.66 11.80 -25.75
CA GLU A 254 5.78 10.48 -26.39
C GLU A 254 6.77 10.50 -27.55
N LYS A 255 6.82 11.56 -28.36
CA LYS A 255 7.85 11.70 -29.41
C LYS A 255 9.25 11.76 -28.82
N ILE A 256 9.46 12.53 -27.75
CA ILE A 256 10.74 12.64 -27.04
C ILE A 256 11.20 11.26 -26.54
N LEU A 257 10.32 10.56 -25.84
CA LEU A 257 10.59 9.20 -25.33
C LEU A 257 10.88 8.22 -26.48
N CYS A 258 10.16 8.34 -27.59
CA CYS A 258 10.32 7.49 -28.76
C CYS A 258 11.66 7.72 -29.48
N LEU A 259 12.13 8.97 -29.60
CA LEU A 259 13.46 9.30 -30.12
C LEU A 259 14.57 8.69 -29.26
N GLY A 260 14.42 8.76 -27.94
CA GLY A 260 15.34 8.14 -26.98
C GLY A 260 15.37 6.62 -27.09
N ARG A 261 14.20 5.95 -27.14
CA ARG A 261 14.10 4.49 -27.30
C ARG A 261 14.63 3.99 -28.65
N SER A 262 14.47 4.77 -29.71
CA SER A 262 14.93 4.42 -31.07
C SER A 262 16.42 4.69 -31.29
N GLY A 263 17.11 5.30 -30.32
CA GLY A 263 18.54 5.64 -30.44
C GLY A 263 18.85 6.68 -31.51
N LYS A 264 17.87 7.51 -31.92
CA LYS A 264 18.05 8.57 -32.91
C LYS A 264 18.63 9.82 -32.26
N TRP A 265 19.86 9.73 -31.78
CA TRP A 265 20.48 10.74 -30.93
C TRP A 265 20.66 12.10 -31.61
N THR A 266 21.02 12.13 -32.91
CA THR A 266 21.17 13.39 -33.64
C THR A 266 19.84 14.12 -33.78
N GLU A 267 18.80 13.42 -34.26
CA GLU A 267 17.44 13.96 -34.34
C GLU A 267 16.90 14.35 -32.96
N GLY A 268 17.18 13.55 -31.92
CA GLY A 268 16.80 13.82 -30.55
C GLY A 268 17.46 15.07 -29.97
N LEU A 269 18.75 15.28 -30.27
CA LEU A 269 19.49 16.47 -29.87
C LEU A 269 18.90 17.71 -30.54
N ASP A 270 18.73 17.69 -31.86
CA ASP A 270 18.20 18.82 -32.63
C ASP A 270 16.76 19.15 -32.21
N PHE A 271 15.94 18.13 -31.99
CA PHE A 271 14.58 18.29 -31.50
C PHE A 271 14.56 18.93 -30.11
N ALA A 272 15.32 18.41 -29.14
CA ALA A 272 15.34 18.96 -27.79
C ALA A 272 15.91 20.40 -27.75
N GLN A 273 17.00 20.68 -28.49
CA GLN A 273 17.55 22.03 -28.62
C GLN A 273 16.55 22.98 -29.28
N GLY A 274 15.88 22.55 -30.35
CA GLY A 274 14.88 23.35 -31.05
C GLY A 274 13.69 23.72 -30.15
N PHE A 275 13.28 22.83 -29.25
CA PHE A 275 12.23 23.11 -28.27
C PHE A 275 12.67 24.15 -27.23
N LEU A 276 13.90 24.04 -26.73
CA LEU A 276 14.44 24.94 -25.70
C LEU A 276 14.97 26.27 -26.27
N SER A 277 15.22 26.35 -27.58
CA SER A 277 15.69 27.58 -28.24
C SER A 277 14.53 28.58 -28.40
N VAL A 278 14.63 29.72 -27.71
CA VAL A 278 13.61 30.79 -27.72
C VAL A 278 14.22 32.11 -28.21
N PRO A 279 13.69 32.72 -29.29
CA PRO A 279 14.10 34.06 -29.73
C PRO A 279 13.82 35.15 -28.70
N ASP A 280 14.65 36.19 -28.67
CA ASP A 280 14.68 37.23 -27.61
C ASP A 280 13.42 38.11 -27.54
N GLU A 281 12.75 38.32 -28.67
CA GLU A 281 11.70 39.34 -28.82
C GLU A 281 10.26 38.82 -28.68
N ASP A 282 10.06 37.51 -28.44
CA ASP A 282 8.73 36.89 -28.44
C ASP A 282 8.24 36.56 -27.01
N GLU A 283 7.42 37.44 -26.44
CA GLU A 283 6.75 37.23 -25.15
C GLU A 283 5.89 35.94 -25.12
N LYS A 284 5.31 35.53 -26.25
CA LYS A 284 4.57 34.27 -26.34
C LYS A 284 5.52 33.08 -26.26
N ALA A 285 6.69 33.18 -26.89
CA ALA A 285 7.71 32.14 -26.82
C ALA A 285 8.32 32.00 -25.42
N GLN A 286 8.46 33.09 -24.66
CA GLN A 286 8.86 33.02 -23.24
C GLN A 286 7.80 32.36 -22.35
N THR A 287 6.52 32.55 -22.67
CA THR A 287 5.42 31.89 -21.95
C THR A 287 5.39 30.39 -22.27
N LEU A 288 5.55 30.02 -23.54
CA LEU A 288 5.67 28.63 -24.00
C LEU A 288 6.90 27.92 -23.44
N LEU A 289 7.99 28.64 -23.13
CA LEU A 289 9.18 28.05 -22.52
C LEU A 289 8.89 27.40 -21.17
N LYS A 290 7.92 27.91 -20.40
CA LYS A 290 7.54 27.29 -19.12
C LYS A 290 6.99 25.87 -19.30
N GLU A 291 6.26 25.63 -20.39
CA GLU A 291 5.73 24.31 -20.73
C GLU A 291 6.83 23.41 -21.33
N ARG A 292 7.80 24.00 -22.05
CA ARG A 292 8.91 23.27 -22.67
C ARG A 292 10.07 22.99 -21.73
N ASP A 293 10.16 23.71 -20.61
CA ASP A 293 11.15 23.49 -19.54
C ASP A 293 10.78 22.25 -18.71
N ASP A 294 10.69 21.11 -19.39
CA ASP A 294 10.35 19.79 -18.85
C ASP A 294 11.62 18.93 -18.80
N TRP A 295 11.82 18.24 -17.68
CA TRP A 295 13.01 17.44 -17.43
C TRP A 295 13.24 16.33 -18.47
N GLU A 296 12.20 15.81 -19.13
CA GLU A 296 12.33 14.82 -20.20
C GLU A 296 12.98 15.39 -21.46
N VAL A 297 12.70 16.66 -21.78
CA VAL A 297 13.36 17.38 -22.89
C VAL A 297 14.86 17.51 -22.59
N TRP A 298 15.19 17.94 -21.37
CA TRP A 298 16.57 18.03 -20.90
C TRP A 298 17.26 16.66 -20.87
N THR A 299 16.55 15.62 -20.43
CA THR A 299 17.08 14.25 -20.38
C THR A 299 17.41 13.74 -21.78
N LEU A 300 16.56 13.98 -22.78
CA LEU A 300 16.85 13.63 -24.18
C LEU A 300 18.04 14.43 -24.71
N LEU A 301 18.11 15.74 -24.46
CA LEU A 301 19.24 16.61 -24.85
C LEU A 301 20.56 16.07 -24.29
N LEU A 302 20.63 15.86 -22.98
CA LEU A 302 21.82 15.41 -22.27
C LEU A 302 22.22 14.00 -22.68
N THR A 303 21.27 13.07 -22.76
CA THR A 303 21.54 11.68 -23.15
C THR A 303 22.03 11.61 -24.60
N SER A 304 21.42 12.36 -25.50
CA SER A 304 21.84 12.42 -26.91
C SER A 304 23.27 12.95 -27.03
N ALA A 305 23.60 14.04 -26.33
CA ALA A 305 24.95 14.59 -26.29
C ALA A 305 25.97 13.58 -25.75
N LYS A 306 25.66 12.91 -24.63
CA LYS A 306 26.51 11.88 -24.00
C LYS A 306 26.69 10.64 -24.90
N LYS A 307 25.70 10.29 -25.72
CA LYS A 307 25.77 9.15 -26.65
C LYS A 307 26.50 9.47 -27.95
N ILE A 308 26.37 10.70 -28.47
CA ILE A 308 27.13 11.19 -29.62
C ILE A 308 28.62 11.32 -29.25
N ASN A 309 28.92 11.84 -28.06
CA ASN A 309 30.25 11.89 -27.44
C ASN A 309 31.37 12.39 -28.37
N THR A 310 31.11 13.45 -29.13
CA THR A 310 32.14 14.16 -29.90
C THR A 310 32.48 15.46 -29.17
N GLU A 311 33.75 15.87 -29.24
CA GLU A 311 34.22 17.10 -28.59
C GLU A 311 33.43 18.34 -29.05
N GLU A 312 33.12 18.41 -30.34
CA GLU A 312 32.29 19.47 -30.92
C GLU A 312 30.88 19.51 -30.33
N THR A 313 30.18 18.38 -30.27
CA THR A 313 28.83 18.32 -29.70
C THR A 313 28.85 18.62 -28.20
N THR A 314 29.84 18.09 -27.47
CA THR A 314 30.01 18.33 -26.04
C THR A 314 30.21 19.81 -25.73
N GLN A 315 31.06 20.50 -26.49
CA GLN A 315 31.32 21.92 -26.30
C GLN A 315 30.09 22.78 -26.64
N LYS A 316 29.44 22.52 -27.78
CA LYS A 316 28.21 23.22 -28.17
C LYS A 316 27.10 23.09 -27.13
N VAL A 317 26.88 21.88 -26.62
CA VAL A 317 25.87 21.63 -25.59
C VAL A 317 26.24 22.33 -24.29
N LEU A 318 27.51 22.29 -23.86
CA LEU A 318 27.95 22.99 -22.66
C LEU A 318 27.69 24.50 -22.73
N GLU A 319 28.03 25.12 -23.87
CA GLU A 319 27.78 26.55 -24.11
C GLU A 319 26.27 26.86 -24.10
N PHE A 320 25.47 26.00 -24.71
CA PHE A 320 24.02 26.10 -24.67
C PHE A 320 23.47 26.02 -23.23
N LEU A 321 23.90 25.03 -22.44
CA LEU A 321 23.45 24.87 -21.05
C LEU A 321 23.82 26.09 -20.19
N GLN A 322 25.06 26.58 -20.32
CA GLN A 322 25.53 27.72 -19.53
C GLN A 322 24.84 29.02 -19.91
N SER A 323 24.68 29.29 -21.22
CA SER A 323 23.98 30.48 -21.71
C SER A 323 22.50 30.46 -21.31
N PHE A 324 21.84 29.30 -21.43
CA PHE A 324 20.45 29.14 -21.01
C PHE A 324 20.29 29.35 -19.50
N ALA A 325 21.13 28.75 -18.67
CA ALA A 325 21.08 28.92 -17.21
C ALA A 325 21.32 30.38 -16.77
N GLN A 326 22.25 31.09 -17.42
CA GLN A 326 22.49 32.51 -17.13
C GLN A 326 21.32 33.40 -17.54
N ARG A 327 20.71 33.11 -18.70
CA ARG A 327 19.55 33.83 -19.22
C ARG A 327 18.31 33.59 -18.37
N PHE A 328 18.06 32.34 -18.00
CA PHE A 328 16.88 31.89 -17.28
C PHE A 328 17.24 31.44 -15.86
N GLN A 329 17.70 32.39 -15.03
CA GLN A 329 18.15 32.15 -13.64
C GLN A 329 17.10 31.53 -12.70
N LYS A 330 15.84 31.39 -13.14
CA LYS A 330 14.76 30.74 -12.38
C LYS A 330 14.51 29.30 -12.82
N SER A 331 15.15 28.83 -13.89
CA SER A 331 14.98 27.46 -14.39
C SER A 331 15.77 26.47 -13.55
N ARG A 332 15.07 25.72 -12.69
CA ARG A 332 15.65 24.61 -11.92
C ARG A 332 16.28 23.57 -12.83
N ASN A 333 15.58 23.20 -13.91
CA ASN A 333 16.03 22.15 -14.83
C ASN A 333 17.30 22.54 -15.59
N ALA A 334 17.46 23.81 -15.99
CA ALA A 334 18.70 24.26 -16.61
C ALA A 334 19.89 24.13 -15.65
N HIS A 335 19.71 24.54 -14.38
CA HIS A 335 20.74 24.38 -13.35
C HIS A 335 21.07 22.90 -13.11
N LEU A 336 20.06 22.04 -13.06
CA LEU A 336 20.23 20.58 -12.93
C LEU A 336 20.92 19.98 -14.15
N ALA A 337 20.62 20.44 -15.36
CA ALA A 337 21.23 19.97 -16.59
C ALA A 337 22.73 20.30 -16.63
N VAL A 338 23.12 21.51 -16.19
CA VAL A 338 24.53 21.89 -16.00
C VAL A 338 25.22 20.95 -15.01
N LEU A 339 24.56 20.64 -13.89
CA LEU A 339 25.12 19.78 -12.84
C LEU A 339 25.26 18.31 -13.29
N ASP A 340 24.23 17.76 -13.95
CA ASP A 340 24.23 16.41 -14.52
C ASP A 340 25.30 16.25 -15.61
N PHE A 341 25.45 17.24 -16.48
CA PHE A 341 26.49 17.24 -17.49
C PHE A 341 27.89 17.36 -16.87
N SER A 342 28.04 18.16 -15.81
CA SER A 342 29.29 18.28 -15.06
C SER A 342 29.67 16.97 -14.35
N SER A 343 28.68 16.25 -13.83
CA SER A 343 28.87 14.92 -13.22
C SER A 343 29.39 13.91 -14.25
N TRP A 344 28.81 13.88 -15.44
CA TRP A 344 29.31 13.05 -16.54
C TRP A 344 30.75 13.43 -16.96
N ARG A 345 31.07 14.72 -16.99
CA ARG A 345 32.44 15.19 -17.26
C ARG A 345 33.44 14.79 -16.18
N LEU A 346 33.03 14.76 -14.90
CA LEU A 346 33.86 14.24 -13.82
C LEU A 346 34.14 12.74 -14.02
N GLN A 347 33.10 11.96 -14.33
CA GLN A 347 33.21 10.51 -14.56
C GLN A 347 34.11 10.15 -15.75
N THR A 348 34.12 10.99 -16.79
CA THR A 348 34.97 10.82 -17.99
C THR A 348 36.38 11.42 -17.81
N GLY A 349 36.69 12.00 -16.65
CA GLY A 349 37.99 12.63 -16.36
C GLY A 349 38.19 14.02 -17.00
N ALA A 350 37.16 14.56 -17.67
CA ALA A 350 37.20 15.87 -18.32
C ALA A 350 36.92 17.06 -17.37
N LEU A 351 36.62 16.79 -16.10
CA LEU A 351 36.42 17.77 -15.03
C LEU A 351 37.07 17.27 -13.74
N THR A 352 37.69 18.16 -12.97
CA THR A 352 38.31 17.82 -11.67
C THR A 352 37.28 17.86 -10.53
N GLN A 353 37.60 17.25 -9.38
CA GLN A 353 36.78 17.34 -8.16
C GLN A 353 36.52 18.79 -7.73
N ALA A 354 37.54 19.65 -7.80
CA ALA A 354 37.41 21.08 -7.49
C ALA A 354 36.47 21.80 -8.47
N GLY A 355 36.54 21.48 -9.78
CA GLY A 355 35.64 22.03 -10.79
C GLY A 355 34.19 21.57 -10.60
N TYR A 356 33.99 20.32 -10.20
CA TYR A 356 32.67 19.78 -9.91
C TYR A 356 32.08 20.36 -8.61
N LEU A 357 32.90 20.53 -7.56
CA LEU A 357 32.50 21.25 -6.34
C LEU A 357 32.01 22.67 -6.66
N ALA A 358 32.72 23.40 -7.54
CA ALA A 358 32.29 24.73 -7.96
C ALA A 358 30.93 24.70 -8.69
N ALA A 359 30.64 23.64 -9.46
CA ALA A 359 29.32 23.45 -10.07
C ALA A 359 28.22 23.20 -9.02
N CYS A 360 28.51 22.39 -7.98
CA CYS A 360 27.60 22.17 -6.85
C CYS A 360 27.34 23.46 -6.06
N GLN A 361 28.38 24.24 -5.76
CA GLN A 361 28.26 25.52 -5.07
C GLN A 361 27.43 26.51 -5.90
N LYS A 362 27.69 26.61 -7.20
CA LYS A 362 26.90 27.44 -8.11
C LYS A 362 25.43 27.00 -8.17
N TYR A 363 25.15 25.69 -8.14
CA TYR A 363 23.78 25.19 -8.05
C TYR A 363 23.11 25.63 -6.74
N PHE A 364 23.82 25.51 -5.62
CA PHE A 364 23.36 25.98 -4.32
C PHE A 364 23.07 27.48 -4.36
N ASP A 365 23.91 28.29 -4.98
CA ASP A 365 23.71 29.75 -5.07
C ASP A 365 22.39 30.15 -5.74
N PHE A 366 22.02 29.46 -6.81
CA PHE A 366 20.77 29.72 -7.52
C PHE A 366 19.53 29.19 -6.79
N ASN A 367 19.68 28.11 -6.03
CA ASN A 367 18.54 27.33 -5.54
C ASN A 367 18.42 27.27 -4.01
N SER A 368 19.36 27.79 -3.22
CA SER A 368 19.40 27.61 -1.76
C SER A 368 18.14 28.11 -1.07
N GLY A 369 17.47 29.12 -1.61
CA GLY A 369 16.19 29.64 -1.10
C GLY A 369 14.96 28.80 -1.47
N LYS A 370 15.14 27.58 -1.99
CA LYS A 370 14.06 26.67 -2.43
C LYS A 370 14.19 25.31 -1.74
N LEU A 371 13.06 24.76 -1.27
CA LEU A 371 13.03 23.52 -0.48
C LEU A 371 13.58 22.28 -1.22
N TYR A 372 13.51 22.28 -2.56
CA TYR A 372 14.03 21.18 -3.38
C TYR A 372 15.56 21.14 -3.49
N CYS A 373 16.27 22.19 -3.05
CA CYS A 373 17.71 22.32 -3.27
C CYS A 373 18.51 21.18 -2.64
N PHE A 374 18.15 20.78 -1.41
CA PHE A 374 18.81 19.65 -0.75
C PHE A 374 18.62 18.35 -1.51
N GLU A 375 17.38 17.97 -1.89
CA GLU A 375 17.13 16.69 -2.57
C GLU A 375 17.84 16.61 -3.92
N ASP A 376 17.90 17.74 -4.64
CA ASP A 376 18.68 17.83 -5.87
C ASP A 376 20.17 17.60 -5.62
N LEU A 377 20.76 18.34 -4.68
CA LEU A 377 22.18 18.23 -4.37
C LEU A 377 22.54 16.89 -3.73
N ARG A 378 21.66 16.28 -2.95
CA ARG A 378 21.86 14.97 -2.33
C ARG A 378 22.26 13.93 -3.36
N LYS A 379 21.59 13.91 -4.52
CA LYS A 379 21.95 13.02 -5.63
C LYS A 379 23.34 13.31 -6.19
N TYR A 380 23.66 14.57 -6.47
CA TYR A 380 24.89 14.94 -7.19
C TYR A 380 26.13 15.04 -6.30
N ALA A 381 25.98 15.38 -5.03
CA ALA A 381 27.06 15.55 -4.07
C ALA A 381 27.73 14.21 -3.71
N THR A 382 27.04 13.08 -3.86
CA THR A 382 27.62 11.73 -3.64
C THR A 382 28.79 11.41 -4.58
N HIS A 383 28.94 12.12 -5.71
CA HIS A 383 30.08 11.96 -6.61
C HIS A 383 31.34 12.73 -6.18
N LEU A 384 31.21 13.63 -5.20
CA LEU A 384 32.36 14.30 -4.60
C LEU A 384 33.07 13.34 -3.64
N ASP A 385 34.39 13.49 -3.49
CA ASP A 385 35.10 12.81 -2.41
C ASP A 385 34.75 13.43 -1.03
N LYS A 386 35.13 12.74 0.05
CA LYS A 386 34.80 13.17 1.42
C LYS A 386 35.27 14.59 1.74
N ASP A 387 36.45 14.98 1.27
CA ASP A 387 37.04 16.29 1.54
C ASP A 387 36.25 17.40 0.85
N HIS A 388 35.85 17.19 -0.41
CA HIS A 388 35.07 18.17 -1.16
C HIS A 388 33.60 18.22 -0.71
N ILE A 389 33.03 17.10 -0.24
CA ILE A 389 31.72 17.10 0.40
C ILE A 389 31.71 17.99 1.64
N ILE A 390 32.72 17.87 2.52
CA ILE A 390 32.83 18.71 3.72
C ILE A 390 32.91 20.19 3.33
N LYS A 391 33.71 20.55 2.32
CA LYS A 391 33.78 21.92 1.79
C LYS A 391 32.44 22.44 1.25
N LEU A 392 31.61 21.57 0.66
CA LEU A 392 30.27 21.94 0.22
C LEU A 392 29.35 22.25 1.41
N VAL A 393 29.41 21.43 2.46
CA VAL A 393 28.67 21.64 3.70
C VAL A 393 29.10 22.95 4.36
N GLU A 394 30.41 23.17 4.52
CA GLU A 394 30.99 24.40 5.07
C GLU A 394 30.52 25.63 4.29
N TYR A 395 30.58 25.58 2.96
CA TYR A 395 30.09 26.66 2.10
C TYR A 395 28.62 27.00 2.34
N GLY A 396 27.76 25.98 2.49
CA GLY A 396 26.35 26.15 2.82
C GLY A 396 26.15 26.82 4.19
N LEU A 397 26.91 26.40 5.21
CA LEU A 397 26.84 26.95 6.57
C LEU A 397 27.40 28.37 6.65
N GLU A 398 28.48 28.69 5.95
CA GLU A 398 29.03 30.04 5.84
C GLU A 398 27.98 31.03 5.31
N LYS A 399 27.20 30.61 4.30
CA LYS A 399 26.07 31.39 3.77
C LYS A 399 24.96 31.65 4.78
N VAL A 400 24.80 30.80 5.79
CA VAL A 400 23.86 31.04 6.90
C VAL A 400 24.45 32.06 7.86
N THR A 401 25.71 31.86 8.28
CA THR A 401 26.38 32.75 9.26
C THR A 401 26.56 34.18 8.77
N THR A 402 26.68 34.38 7.46
CA THR A 402 26.81 35.72 6.84
C THR A 402 25.48 36.49 6.79
N GLN A 403 24.35 35.83 7.05
CA GLN A 403 23.04 36.48 7.14
C GLN A 403 22.87 37.08 8.54
N LYS A 404 22.90 38.42 8.65
CA LYS A 404 22.78 39.13 9.93
C LYS A 404 21.40 38.94 10.60
N GLU A 405 20.34 38.80 9.81
CA GLU A 405 18.97 38.51 10.26
C GLU A 405 18.24 37.63 9.22
N MET A 406 17.50 36.62 9.68
CA MET A 406 16.72 35.69 8.83
C MET A 406 15.30 36.23 8.56
N SER A 407 15.23 37.44 8.01
CA SER A 407 13.98 38.18 7.84
C SER A 407 13.11 37.69 6.66
N SER A 408 13.70 37.03 5.67
CA SER A 408 12.97 36.49 4.51
C SER A 408 12.83 34.96 4.53
N THR A 409 11.71 34.45 4.01
CA THR A 409 11.48 33.00 3.85
C THR A 409 12.58 32.30 3.04
N ALA A 410 13.17 32.97 2.05
CA ALA A 410 14.27 32.42 1.24
C ALA A 410 15.57 32.23 2.05
N GLN A 411 15.86 33.14 2.98
CA GLN A 411 16.98 33.01 3.93
C GLN A 411 16.74 31.84 4.90
N GLN A 412 15.50 31.72 5.39
CA GLN A 412 15.08 30.57 6.23
C GLN A 412 15.27 29.24 5.52
N ILE A 413 14.81 29.12 4.27
CA ILE A 413 14.98 27.92 3.46
C ILE A 413 16.46 27.65 3.16
N THR A 414 17.28 28.68 2.99
CA THR A 414 18.74 28.52 2.81
C THR A 414 19.38 27.87 4.04
N ALA A 415 19.00 28.30 5.25
CA ALA A 415 19.48 27.68 6.48
C ALA A 415 19.01 26.22 6.62
N ILE A 416 17.74 25.94 6.30
CA ILE A 416 17.19 24.58 6.30
C ILE A 416 18.00 23.68 5.36
N ASN A 417 18.24 24.11 4.12
CA ASN A 417 19.02 23.33 3.15
C ASN A 417 20.46 23.10 3.62
N ALA A 418 21.11 24.11 4.21
CA ALA A 418 22.46 23.96 4.78
C ALA A 418 22.49 22.94 5.93
N PHE A 419 21.50 22.96 6.82
CA PHE A 419 21.41 21.99 7.92
C PHE A 419 21.04 20.59 7.44
N LYS A 420 20.23 20.44 6.39
CA LYS A 420 20.00 19.13 5.75
C LYS A 420 21.31 18.58 5.14
N LEU A 421 22.12 19.43 4.50
CA LEU A 421 23.44 19.03 4.00
C LEU A 421 24.36 18.60 5.14
N GLU A 422 24.41 19.35 6.25
CA GLU A 422 25.22 19.00 7.42
C GLU A 422 24.74 17.68 8.06
N TYR A 423 23.43 17.50 8.23
CA TYR A 423 22.83 16.26 8.73
C TYR A 423 23.26 15.06 7.87
N CYS A 424 23.04 15.17 6.55
CA CYS A 424 23.24 14.09 5.59
C CYS A 424 24.73 13.71 5.44
N PHE A 425 25.62 14.71 5.38
CA PHE A 425 27.00 14.51 4.94
C PHE A 425 28.06 14.69 6.04
N SER A 426 27.76 15.32 7.17
CA SER A 426 28.75 15.64 8.22
C SER A 426 28.40 15.12 9.62
N LEU A 427 27.12 15.14 10.01
CA LEU A 427 26.71 14.92 11.40
C LEU A 427 26.97 13.48 11.85
N PHE A 428 26.61 12.50 11.02
CA PHE A 428 26.72 11.06 11.29
C PHE A 428 27.79 10.34 10.44
N SER A 429 28.73 11.08 9.86
CA SER A 429 29.72 10.53 8.91
C SER A 429 30.83 9.70 9.56
N SER A 430 30.95 9.75 10.88
CA SER A 430 31.90 8.98 11.68
C SER A 430 31.17 7.96 12.54
N GLU A 431 31.68 6.73 12.63
CA GLU A 431 31.10 5.65 13.46
C GLU A 431 30.98 6.03 14.95
N ASN A 432 31.79 6.99 15.43
CA ASN A 432 31.77 7.48 16.81
C ASN A 432 31.36 8.96 16.88
N THR A 433 30.18 9.31 16.34
CA THR A 433 29.66 10.68 16.50
C THR A 433 29.44 10.98 17.99
N SER A 434 30.13 12.02 18.48
CA SER A 434 29.97 12.49 19.85
C SER A 434 28.56 13.04 20.08
N THR A 435 27.91 12.61 21.18
CA THR A 435 26.62 13.12 21.65
C THR A 435 26.62 14.65 21.66
N LYS A 436 27.70 15.28 22.12
CA LYS A 436 27.85 16.75 22.18
C LYS A 436 27.75 17.42 20.80
N LYS A 437 28.17 16.75 19.71
CA LYS A 437 28.04 17.28 18.34
C LYS A 437 26.57 17.31 17.90
N VAL A 438 25.83 16.24 18.20
CA VAL A 438 24.39 16.14 17.89
C VAL A 438 23.59 17.14 18.71
N GLU A 439 23.88 17.27 20.00
CA GLU A 439 23.20 18.22 20.88
C GLU A 439 23.40 19.67 20.41
N LYS A 440 24.62 20.05 20.02
CA LYS A 440 24.88 21.37 19.40
C LYS A 440 24.10 21.59 18.11
N PHE A 441 24.03 20.57 17.24
CA PHE A 441 23.24 20.64 16.02
C PHE A 441 21.75 20.87 16.34
N VAL A 442 21.20 20.12 17.30
CA VAL A 442 19.82 20.24 17.77
C VAL A 442 19.56 21.64 18.34
N SER A 443 20.44 22.16 19.22
CA SER A 443 20.30 23.50 19.79
C SER A 443 20.25 24.59 18.72
N ARG A 444 21.13 24.54 17.71
CA ARG A 444 21.08 25.52 16.60
C ARG A 444 19.79 25.42 15.79
N CYS A 445 19.27 24.21 15.55
CA CYS A 445 18.01 24.03 14.82
C CYS A 445 16.82 24.59 15.62
N LEU A 446 16.75 24.31 16.93
CA LEU A 446 15.71 24.86 17.83
C LEU A 446 15.78 26.38 17.91
N LYS A 447 16.98 26.93 18.03
CA LYS A 447 17.19 28.38 18.06
C LYS A 447 16.63 29.06 16.80
N ILE A 448 16.97 28.57 15.62
CA ILE A 448 16.44 29.12 14.36
C ILE A 448 14.93 28.88 14.27
N TYR A 449 14.42 27.72 14.70
CA TYR A 449 12.99 27.43 14.72
C TYR A 449 12.21 28.47 15.54
N ARG A 450 12.74 28.84 16.72
CA ARG A 450 12.19 29.85 17.62
C ARG A 450 12.28 31.26 17.04
N GLU A 451 13.45 31.65 16.51
CA GLU A 451 13.67 32.97 15.91
C GLU A 451 12.82 33.21 14.65
N THR A 452 12.46 32.16 13.94
CA THR A 452 11.66 32.22 12.69
C THR A 452 10.15 32.14 12.92
N LYS A 453 9.70 32.08 14.19
CA LYS A 453 8.29 32.06 14.56
C LYS A 453 7.60 33.37 14.14
N GLN A 454 6.54 33.26 13.33
CA GLN A 454 5.78 34.44 12.91
C GLN A 454 4.81 34.88 14.03
N PRO A 455 4.70 36.19 14.36
CA PRO A 455 3.93 36.67 15.50
C PRO A 455 2.42 36.43 15.43
N GLN A 456 1.83 36.26 14.24
CA GLN A 456 0.39 36.08 14.04
C GLN A 456 0.13 35.33 12.73
N SER A 457 0.09 34.00 12.75
CA SER A 457 -0.67 33.28 11.71
C SER A 457 -2.14 33.46 12.04
N THR A 458 -2.88 34.16 11.20
CA THR A 458 -4.35 34.14 11.24
C THR A 458 -4.83 32.69 11.35
N GLU A 459 -5.83 32.43 12.21
CA GLU A 459 -6.43 31.14 12.62
C GLU A 459 -6.91 30.20 11.47
N THR A 460 -6.52 30.47 10.22
CA THR A 460 -7.00 29.83 8.99
C THR A 460 -5.91 29.12 8.17
N THR A 461 -4.62 29.16 8.55
CA THR A 461 -3.57 28.57 7.70
C THR A 461 -3.38 27.07 7.96
N ILE A 462 -4.03 26.26 7.12
CA ILE A 462 -3.90 24.79 6.98
C ILE A 462 -2.49 24.38 6.48
N GLU A 463 -1.54 25.31 6.39
CA GLU A 463 -0.31 25.14 5.60
C GLU A 463 0.89 24.74 6.46
N THR A 464 1.60 23.71 6.04
CA THR A 464 2.94 23.33 6.53
C THR A 464 3.92 24.48 6.35
N GLN A 465 4.71 24.78 7.37
CA GLN A 465 5.66 25.89 7.34
C GLN A 465 7.07 25.37 6.99
N PRO A 466 7.89 26.10 6.22
CA PRO A 466 9.27 25.68 5.95
C PRO A 466 10.08 25.39 7.21
N ARG A 467 9.85 26.13 8.30
CA ARG A 467 10.55 25.91 9.59
C ARG A 467 10.25 24.55 10.22
N ASP A 468 9.15 23.89 9.86
CA ASP A 468 8.82 22.55 10.36
C ASP A 468 9.93 21.53 10.02
N ASP A 469 10.66 21.73 8.92
CA ASP A 469 11.82 20.91 8.55
C ASP A 469 12.95 20.98 9.60
N LEU A 470 13.11 22.11 10.30
CA LEU A 470 14.06 22.23 11.41
C LEU A 470 13.61 21.36 12.59
N GLY A 471 12.31 21.38 12.90
CA GLY A 471 11.73 20.53 13.94
C GLY A 471 11.88 19.04 13.62
N LEU A 472 11.66 18.66 12.35
CA LEU A 472 11.91 17.31 11.88
C LEU A 472 13.39 16.93 11.99
N LEU A 473 14.32 17.81 11.58
CA LEU A 473 15.76 17.56 11.73
C LEU A 473 16.18 17.37 13.19
N VAL A 474 15.61 18.14 14.12
CA VAL A 474 15.82 17.96 15.57
C VAL A 474 15.43 16.55 15.99
N VAL A 475 14.21 16.14 15.68
CA VAL A 475 13.66 14.84 16.07
C VAL A 475 14.43 13.69 15.41
N MET A 476 14.71 13.80 14.10
CA MET A 476 15.51 12.83 13.36
C MET A 476 16.91 12.66 13.97
N SER A 477 17.53 13.75 14.43
CA SER A 477 18.86 13.72 15.05
C SER A 477 18.83 13.02 16.41
N LEU A 478 17.81 13.28 17.24
CA LEU A 478 17.62 12.61 18.53
C LEU A 478 17.38 11.09 18.36
N ILE A 479 16.53 10.72 17.39
CA ILE A 479 16.24 9.32 17.09
C ILE A 479 17.50 8.60 16.59
N ARG A 480 18.25 9.21 15.65
CA ARG A 480 19.52 8.64 15.18
C ARG A 480 20.56 8.51 16.29
N MET A 481 20.69 9.51 17.15
CA MET A 481 21.61 9.48 18.29
C MET A 481 21.32 8.30 19.24
N SER A 482 20.05 7.93 19.37
CA SER A 482 19.63 6.80 20.21
C SER A 482 19.94 5.42 19.60
N ASP A 483 20.33 5.38 18.32
CA ASP A 483 20.58 4.19 17.52
C ASP A 483 19.43 3.17 17.61
N HIS A 484 18.21 3.68 17.48
CA HIS A 484 16.97 2.91 17.71
C HIS A 484 16.92 1.62 16.88
N TRP A 485 17.30 1.69 15.60
CA TRP A 485 17.26 0.53 14.72
C TRP A 485 18.20 -0.59 15.17
N GLN A 486 19.44 -0.25 15.52
CA GLN A 486 20.38 -1.23 16.04
C GLN A 486 19.89 -1.81 17.37
N ARG A 487 19.25 -1.00 18.23
CA ARG A 487 18.60 -1.50 19.44
C ARG A 487 17.50 -2.50 19.12
N VAL A 488 16.62 -2.22 18.15
CA VAL A 488 15.58 -3.16 17.72
C VAL A 488 16.18 -4.46 17.20
N GLN A 489 17.26 -4.40 16.41
CA GLN A 489 17.98 -5.60 15.96
C GLN A 489 18.59 -6.39 17.13
N LEU A 490 19.13 -5.68 18.12
CA LEU A 490 19.69 -6.25 19.35
C LEU A 490 18.63 -6.60 20.40
N GLN A 491 17.33 -6.50 20.06
CA GLN A 491 16.20 -6.77 20.98
C GLN A 491 16.12 -5.85 22.19
N LYS A 492 16.67 -4.65 22.08
CA LYS A 492 16.69 -3.66 23.14
C LYS A 492 15.56 -2.66 22.99
N GLY A 493 15.02 -2.26 24.13
CA GLY A 493 13.95 -1.29 24.30
C GLY A 493 14.33 0.04 23.65
N PRO A 494 13.33 0.83 23.27
CA PRO A 494 13.58 2.18 22.82
C PRO A 494 14.32 2.98 23.89
N SER A 495 15.08 3.96 23.44
CA SER A 495 15.78 4.86 24.34
C SER A 495 14.88 5.99 24.84
N THR A 496 15.27 6.64 25.92
CA THR A 496 14.53 7.77 26.52
C THR A 496 14.45 8.99 25.59
N GLU A 497 15.34 9.10 24.61
CA GLU A 497 15.29 10.14 23.57
C GLU A 497 13.99 10.09 22.76
N LEU A 498 13.30 8.93 22.66
CA LEU A 498 11.99 8.87 22.02
C LEU A 498 10.91 9.65 22.80
N ILE A 499 11.00 9.69 24.13
CA ILE A 499 10.08 10.47 24.97
C ILE A 499 10.31 11.96 24.72
N ARG A 500 11.58 12.38 24.68
CA ARG A 500 11.96 13.76 24.34
C ARG A 500 11.53 14.14 22.91
N ALA A 501 11.72 13.24 21.95
CA ALA A 501 11.26 13.41 20.58
C ALA A 501 9.74 13.59 20.49
N ALA A 502 8.96 12.78 21.22
CA ALA A 502 7.50 12.91 21.27
C ALA A 502 7.07 14.27 21.84
N ALA A 503 7.69 14.73 22.93
CA ALA A 503 7.39 16.03 23.53
C ALA A 503 7.66 17.20 22.55
N LEU A 504 8.78 17.14 21.82
CA LEU A 504 9.13 18.14 20.80
C LEU A 504 8.15 18.10 19.61
N LEU A 505 7.75 16.91 19.15
CA LEU A 505 6.75 16.77 18.09
C LEU A 505 5.40 17.36 18.49
N GLU A 506 4.94 17.13 19.71
CA GLU A 506 3.71 17.75 20.23
C GLU A 506 3.84 19.27 20.27
N HIS A 507 4.97 19.80 20.73
CA HIS A 507 5.23 21.24 20.69
C HIS A 507 5.19 21.81 19.26
N PHE A 508 5.86 21.16 18.29
CA PHE A 508 5.82 21.60 16.89
C PHE A 508 4.41 21.52 16.29
N LEU A 509 3.59 20.56 16.73
CA LEU A 509 2.19 20.46 16.32
C LEU A 509 1.28 21.52 16.95
N GLN A 510 1.67 22.19 18.04
CA GLN A 510 0.94 23.38 18.51
C GLN A 510 1.08 24.53 17.52
N ASP A 511 2.28 24.66 16.95
CA ASP A 511 2.62 25.67 15.95
C ASP A 511 2.08 25.31 14.56
N SER A 512 2.07 24.02 14.19
CA SER A 512 1.66 23.50 12.88
C SER A 512 0.71 22.28 13.00
N PRO A 513 -0.56 22.47 13.45
CA PRO A 513 -1.46 21.36 13.85
C PRO A 513 -1.82 20.34 12.77
N HIS A 514 -1.70 20.74 11.50
CA HIS A 514 -2.07 19.94 10.34
C HIS A 514 -0.86 19.40 9.55
N ASN A 515 0.37 19.57 10.06
CA ASN A 515 1.56 19.04 9.38
C ASN A 515 1.55 17.50 9.42
N TYR A 516 1.33 16.88 8.26
CA TYR A 516 1.20 15.43 8.15
C TYR A 516 2.52 14.68 8.45
N GLN A 517 3.69 15.28 8.20
CA GLN A 517 4.98 14.64 8.48
C GLN A 517 5.22 14.55 9.99
N LEU A 518 4.95 15.64 10.70
CA LEU A 518 5.00 15.66 12.18
C LEU A 518 3.99 14.69 12.79
N LEU A 519 2.75 14.69 12.29
CA LEU A 519 1.71 13.76 12.74
C LEU A 519 2.09 12.29 12.51
N LEU A 520 2.54 11.93 11.30
CA LEU A 520 2.94 10.55 10.98
C LEU A 520 4.13 10.09 11.83
N LEU A 521 5.13 10.97 12.01
CA LEU A 521 6.28 10.68 12.85
C LEU A 521 5.86 10.50 14.31
N LEU A 522 4.97 11.34 14.82
CA LEU A 522 4.43 11.22 16.17
C LEU A 522 3.63 9.92 16.38
N VAL A 523 2.81 9.52 15.40
CA VAL A 523 2.13 8.21 15.42
C VAL A 523 3.15 7.07 15.56
N ARG A 524 4.23 7.08 14.77
CA ARG A 524 5.28 6.05 14.86
C ARG A 524 6.00 6.06 16.21
N VAL A 525 6.34 7.24 16.72
CA VAL A 525 6.98 7.39 18.04
C VAL A 525 6.05 6.88 19.15
N TYR A 526 4.76 7.22 19.14
CA TYR A 526 3.82 6.70 20.14
C TYR A 526 3.65 5.19 20.07
N LEU A 527 3.61 4.62 18.87
CA LEU A 527 3.59 3.16 18.72
C LEU A 527 4.86 2.53 19.30
N LEU A 528 6.04 3.09 19.05
CA LEU A 528 7.32 2.63 19.62
C LEU A 528 7.37 2.75 21.15
N LEU A 529 6.77 3.80 21.71
CA LEU A 529 6.60 3.97 23.15
C LEU A 529 5.54 3.00 23.73
N GLY A 530 4.80 2.26 22.91
CA GLY A 530 3.72 1.38 23.35
C GLY A 530 2.42 2.11 23.73
N ALA A 531 2.30 3.39 23.39
CA ALA A 531 1.13 4.23 23.66
C ALA A 531 0.13 4.18 22.50
N GLY A 532 -0.45 3.00 22.25
CA GLY A 532 -1.27 2.75 21.06
C GLY A 532 -2.58 3.56 20.99
N SER A 533 -3.22 3.86 22.12
CA SER A 533 -4.44 4.68 22.15
C SER A 533 -4.18 6.12 21.70
N ILE A 534 -3.08 6.71 22.17
CA ILE A 534 -2.63 8.05 21.75
C ILE A 534 -2.23 8.02 20.28
N ALA A 535 -1.53 6.97 19.82
CA ALA A 535 -1.20 6.81 18.41
C ALA A 535 -2.46 6.79 17.51
N MET A 536 -3.54 6.13 17.94
CA MET A 536 -4.81 6.13 17.22
C MET A 536 -5.47 7.52 17.23
N LYS A 537 -5.52 8.20 18.39
CA LYS A 537 -5.99 9.59 18.52
C LYS A 537 -5.25 10.50 17.56
N THR A 538 -3.92 10.44 17.53
CA THR A 538 -3.08 11.25 16.65
C THR A 538 -3.28 10.88 15.17
N PHE A 539 -3.41 9.60 14.85
CA PHE A 539 -3.64 9.15 13.47
C PHE A 539 -5.00 9.63 12.92
N SER A 540 -6.03 9.75 13.78
CA SER A 540 -7.34 10.27 13.37
C SER A 540 -7.27 11.70 12.81
N ARG A 541 -6.33 12.52 13.32
CA ARG A 541 -6.08 13.91 12.85
C ARG A 541 -5.65 13.97 11.38
N LEU A 542 -5.04 12.91 10.86
CA LEU A 542 -4.66 12.80 9.44
C LEU A 542 -5.87 12.60 8.52
N SER A 543 -7.05 12.26 9.04
CA SER A 543 -8.29 12.08 8.27
C SER A 543 -8.14 11.11 7.09
N VAL A 544 -7.40 10.02 7.28
CA VAL A 544 -7.09 9.02 6.25
C VAL A 544 -8.35 8.36 5.70
N LYS A 545 -8.56 8.45 4.37
CA LYS A 545 -9.77 7.98 3.68
C LYS A 545 -9.45 7.26 2.38
N GLN A 546 -10.35 6.33 2.00
CA GLN A 546 -10.35 5.67 0.69
C GLN A 546 -8.98 5.05 0.32
N ILE A 547 -8.39 5.47 -0.80
CA ILE A 547 -7.11 4.95 -1.31
C ILE A 547 -5.95 5.15 -0.34
N GLN A 548 -6.03 6.10 0.59
CA GLN A 548 -5.00 6.26 1.61
C GLN A 548 -4.94 5.08 2.59
N ASN A 549 -5.97 4.21 2.65
CA ASN A 549 -5.89 2.94 3.37
C ASN A 549 -4.90 1.94 2.74
N GLU A 550 -4.65 2.07 1.44
CA GLU A 550 -3.65 1.28 0.73
C GLU A 550 -2.24 1.82 0.99
N THR A 551 -2.08 3.15 0.95
CA THR A 551 -0.76 3.79 0.90
C THR A 551 -0.27 4.37 2.21
N VAL A 552 -1.12 4.67 3.20
CA VAL A 552 -0.76 5.39 4.44
C VAL A 552 -1.13 4.64 5.71
N SER A 553 -2.28 3.94 5.75
CA SER A 553 -2.77 3.29 6.99
C SER A 553 -1.85 2.23 7.58
N HIS A 554 -0.89 1.73 6.80
CA HIS A 554 0.14 0.83 7.29
C HIS A 554 1.02 1.43 8.40
N ASN A 555 1.07 2.76 8.51
CA ASN A 555 1.81 3.44 9.58
C ASN A 555 1.20 3.21 10.97
N LEU A 556 -0.13 3.03 11.05
CA LEU A 556 -0.83 2.73 12.30
C LEU A 556 -1.09 1.23 12.46
N PHE A 557 -1.64 0.58 11.43
CA PHE A 557 -2.26 -0.73 11.59
C PHE A 557 -1.27 -1.90 11.60
N THR A 558 -0.02 -1.70 11.19
CA THR A 558 1.00 -2.76 11.21
C THR A 558 1.30 -3.17 12.65
N ARG A 559 1.03 -4.45 13.00
CA ARG A 559 1.22 -5.03 14.34
C ARG A 559 0.38 -4.39 15.45
N LEU A 560 -0.63 -3.57 15.11
CA LEU A 560 -1.48 -2.88 16.07
C LEU A 560 -2.17 -3.88 17.02
N ALA A 561 -2.56 -5.06 16.54
CA ALA A 561 -3.19 -6.10 17.36
C ALA A 561 -2.30 -6.55 18.54
N THR A 562 -0.99 -6.42 18.42
CA THR A 562 -0.02 -6.82 19.45
C THR A 562 0.57 -5.66 20.23
N ILE A 563 0.13 -4.43 19.97
CA ILE A 563 0.52 -3.25 20.73
C ILE A 563 -0.68 -2.78 21.55
N HIS A 564 -1.85 -2.65 20.90
CA HIS A 564 -3.08 -2.16 21.52
C HIS A 564 -4.29 -2.80 20.85
N PRO A 565 -4.65 -4.06 21.19
CA PRO A 565 -5.80 -4.73 20.60
C PRO A 565 -7.14 -4.18 21.10
N HIS A 566 -7.19 -3.59 22.30
CA HIS A 566 -8.43 -3.15 22.94
C HIS A 566 -8.87 -1.76 22.45
N GLY A 567 -10.13 -1.42 22.65
CA GLY A 567 -10.60 -0.05 22.43
C GLY A 567 -10.11 0.88 23.54
N ALA A 568 -9.73 2.10 23.19
CA ALA A 568 -9.46 3.17 24.13
C ALA A 568 -10.79 3.79 24.63
N PRO A 569 -10.79 4.55 25.74
CA PRO A 569 -11.94 5.34 26.15
C PRO A 569 -12.45 6.23 24.99
N PRO A 570 -13.77 6.53 24.93
CA PRO A 570 -14.30 7.39 23.89
C PRO A 570 -13.62 8.77 23.94
N ILE A 571 -13.02 9.16 22.82
CA ILE A 571 -12.47 10.49 22.60
C ILE A 571 -13.52 11.28 21.78
N GLU A 572 -13.42 12.61 21.72
CA GLU A 572 -14.18 13.46 20.80
C GLU A 572 -13.80 13.17 19.32
N ALA A 573 -14.14 11.98 18.82
CA ALA A 573 -13.78 11.46 17.50
C ALA A 573 -14.81 10.43 16.99
N ASP A 574 -14.66 9.95 15.74
CA ASP A 574 -15.53 8.89 15.22
C ASP A 574 -15.31 7.59 16.02
N TYR A 575 -16.33 6.74 16.11
CA TYR A 575 -16.26 5.44 16.81
C TYR A 575 -15.10 4.53 16.34
N LYS A 576 -14.69 4.67 15.08
CA LYS A 576 -13.55 3.94 14.49
C LYS A 576 -12.19 4.41 15.05
N ASP A 577 -12.10 5.65 15.52
CA ASP A 577 -10.82 6.32 15.80
C ASP A 577 -10.22 5.88 17.14
N PHE A 578 -11.00 5.20 17.99
CA PHE A 578 -10.54 4.67 19.27
C PHE A 578 -10.81 3.16 19.44
N ILE A 579 -11.32 2.48 18.40
CA ILE A 579 -11.58 1.03 18.42
C ILE A 579 -10.86 0.35 17.25
N PRO A 580 -9.72 -0.35 17.52
CA PRO A 580 -8.91 -0.99 16.49
C PRO A 580 -9.68 -1.93 15.54
N GLU A 581 -10.59 -2.75 16.09
CA GLU A 581 -11.42 -3.70 15.33
C GLU A 581 -12.26 -3.00 14.25
N VAL A 582 -12.85 -1.86 14.61
CA VAL A 582 -13.73 -1.08 13.73
C VAL A 582 -12.90 -0.36 12.67
N ALA A 583 -11.76 0.22 13.07
CA ALA A 583 -10.83 0.88 12.16
C ALA A 583 -10.35 -0.06 11.04
N LEU A 584 -9.90 -1.27 11.41
CA LEU A 584 -9.46 -2.29 10.47
C LEU A 584 -10.59 -2.77 9.56
N SER A 585 -11.79 -3.00 10.11
CA SER A 585 -12.95 -3.42 9.32
C SER A 585 -13.35 -2.37 8.28
N GLN A 586 -13.29 -1.08 8.65
CA GLN A 586 -13.53 0.01 7.72
C GLN A 586 -12.45 0.09 6.63
N ALA A 587 -11.18 -0.10 6.98
CA ALA A 587 -10.09 -0.14 6.02
C ALA A 587 -10.24 -1.31 5.02
N VAL A 588 -10.69 -2.49 5.46
CA VAL A 588 -10.99 -3.62 4.56
C VAL A 588 -12.20 -3.32 3.66
N SER A 589 -13.22 -2.64 4.19
CA SER A 589 -14.44 -2.30 3.42
C SER A 589 -14.20 -1.39 2.22
N PHE A 590 -13.12 -0.58 2.27
CA PHE A 590 -12.70 0.26 1.15
C PHE A 590 -12.45 -0.57 -0.11
N TYR A 591 -11.79 -1.73 -0.02
CA TYR A 591 -11.46 -2.55 -1.18
C TYR A 591 -12.70 -3.07 -1.91
N GLY A 592 -13.76 -3.44 -1.17
CA GLY A 592 -15.04 -3.82 -1.78
C GLY A 592 -15.74 -2.64 -2.47
N SER A 593 -15.63 -1.44 -1.90
CA SER A 593 -16.17 -0.22 -2.50
C SER A 593 -15.38 0.21 -3.74
N ALA A 594 -14.05 0.07 -3.70
CA ALA A 594 -13.14 0.34 -4.80
C ALA A 594 -13.39 -0.61 -5.97
N ASP A 595 -13.62 -1.89 -5.72
CA ASP A 595 -13.93 -2.89 -6.75
C ASP A 595 -15.23 -2.56 -7.52
N ARG A 596 -16.30 -2.23 -6.79
CA ARG A 596 -17.58 -1.81 -7.38
C ARG A 596 -17.43 -0.53 -8.19
N THR A 597 -16.73 0.46 -7.64
CA THR A 597 -16.54 1.77 -8.27
C THR A 597 -15.69 1.64 -9.54
N SER A 598 -14.56 0.96 -9.46
CA SER A 598 -13.67 0.73 -10.61
C SER A 598 -14.37 -0.07 -11.71
N THR A 599 -15.16 -1.09 -11.39
CA THR A 599 -15.97 -1.83 -12.37
C THR A 599 -16.92 -0.91 -13.13
N LYS A 600 -17.66 -0.05 -12.42
CA LYS A 600 -18.54 0.95 -13.03
C LYS A 600 -17.76 1.93 -13.93
N GLN A 601 -16.59 2.40 -13.47
CA GLN A 601 -15.78 3.35 -14.22
C GLN A 601 -15.18 2.73 -15.49
N ARG A 602 -14.75 1.47 -15.48
CA ARG A 602 -14.28 0.76 -16.68
C ARG A 602 -15.38 0.66 -17.74
N ASN A 603 -16.59 0.28 -17.34
CA ASN A 603 -17.75 0.23 -18.25
C ASN A 603 -18.12 1.61 -18.82
N SER A 604 -18.09 2.65 -17.98
CA SER A 604 -18.32 4.02 -18.42
C SER A 604 -17.24 4.48 -19.39
N GLY A 605 -15.97 4.23 -19.07
CA GLY A 605 -14.81 4.58 -19.90
C GLY A 605 -14.85 3.94 -21.28
N MET A 606 -15.28 2.68 -21.39
CA MET A 606 -15.50 2.03 -22.69
C MET A 606 -16.55 2.77 -23.53
N ASN A 607 -17.66 3.18 -22.93
CA ASN A 607 -18.70 3.94 -23.64
C ASN A 607 -18.27 5.35 -24.04
N LEU A 608 -17.39 5.97 -23.26
CA LEU A 608 -16.81 7.30 -23.53
C LEU A 608 -15.59 7.25 -24.46
N GLY A 609 -15.07 6.06 -24.77
CA GLY A 609 -13.88 5.87 -25.61
C GLY A 609 -12.55 6.19 -24.91
N SER A 610 -12.50 6.17 -23.57
CA SER A 610 -11.28 6.48 -22.80
C SER A 610 -10.45 5.24 -22.50
N TYR A 611 -9.89 4.62 -23.55
CA TYR A 611 -9.28 3.29 -23.49
C TYR A 611 -8.06 3.21 -22.56
N VAL A 612 -7.22 4.25 -22.52
CA VAL A 612 -6.03 4.27 -21.66
C VAL A 612 -6.42 4.31 -20.18
N ASN A 613 -7.42 5.12 -19.83
CA ASN A 613 -7.92 5.18 -18.46
C ASN A 613 -8.62 3.87 -18.07
N VAL A 614 -9.28 3.20 -19.02
CA VAL A 614 -9.86 1.87 -18.79
C VAL A 614 -8.76 0.84 -18.49
N GLU A 615 -7.69 0.79 -19.27
CA GLU A 615 -6.51 -0.05 -19.01
C GLU A 615 -5.93 0.22 -17.61
N GLY A 616 -5.66 1.48 -17.28
CA GLY A 616 -5.15 1.87 -15.96
C GLY A 616 -6.10 1.51 -14.82
N THR A 617 -7.42 1.58 -15.05
CA THR A 617 -8.41 1.16 -14.04
C THR A 617 -8.47 -0.35 -13.88
N ILE A 618 -8.29 -1.14 -14.95
CA ILE A 618 -8.15 -2.60 -14.87
C ILE A 618 -6.95 -2.97 -14.02
N GLU A 619 -5.80 -2.32 -14.27
CA GLU A 619 -4.57 -2.55 -13.53
C GLU A 619 -4.72 -2.16 -12.05
N LEU A 620 -5.26 -0.96 -11.77
CA LEU A 620 -5.52 -0.51 -10.40
C LEU A 620 -6.43 -1.49 -9.65
N GLN A 621 -7.52 -1.95 -10.29
CA GLN A 621 -8.43 -2.90 -9.67
C GLN A 621 -7.73 -4.23 -9.36
N LYS A 622 -6.91 -4.76 -10.28
CA LYS A 622 -6.12 -5.98 -10.05
C LYS A 622 -5.19 -5.81 -8.84
N ARG A 623 -4.43 -4.71 -8.80
CA ARG A 623 -3.51 -4.40 -7.69
C ARG A 623 -4.23 -4.28 -6.35
N LEU A 624 -5.40 -3.62 -6.30
CA LEU A 624 -6.20 -3.49 -5.07
C LEU A 624 -6.87 -4.81 -4.65
N LYS A 625 -7.34 -5.64 -5.58
CA LYS A 625 -7.91 -6.97 -5.27
C LYS A 625 -6.89 -7.87 -4.57
N GLN A 626 -5.64 -7.80 -5.01
CA GLN A 626 -4.49 -8.60 -4.56
C GLN A 626 -3.51 -7.80 -3.66
N SER A 627 -3.97 -6.73 -3.01
CA SER A 627 -3.12 -5.89 -2.16
C SER A 627 -2.69 -6.58 -0.88
N ILE A 628 -1.42 -6.49 -0.49
CA ILE A 628 -0.92 -7.00 0.80
C ILE A 628 -1.63 -6.35 1.99
N CYS A 629 -1.89 -5.04 1.94
CA CYS A 629 -2.57 -4.29 3.00
C CYS A 629 -3.97 -4.85 3.27
N LYS A 630 -4.73 -5.17 2.21
CA LYS A 630 -6.08 -5.76 2.32
C LYS A 630 -6.08 -7.03 3.17
N PHE A 631 -5.13 -7.93 2.92
CA PHE A 631 -5.04 -9.19 3.66
C PHE A 631 -4.43 -8.98 5.06
N MET A 632 -3.43 -8.10 5.20
CA MET A 632 -2.87 -7.73 6.52
C MET A 632 -3.95 -7.19 7.46
N TRP A 633 -4.81 -6.27 7.00
CA TRP A 633 -5.89 -5.72 7.83
C TRP A 633 -6.93 -6.76 8.22
N ALA A 634 -7.25 -7.68 7.31
CA ALA A 634 -8.15 -8.78 7.62
C ALA A 634 -7.54 -9.72 8.68
N PHE A 635 -6.26 -10.05 8.56
CA PHE A 635 -5.56 -10.88 9.55
C PHE A 635 -5.41 -10.18 10.90
N GLU A 636 -4.98 -8.91 10.94
CA GLU A 636 -4.88 -8.13 12.17
C GLU A 636 -6.25 -8.00 12.85
N GLY A 637 -7.33 -7.75 12.09
CA GLY A 637 -8.69 -7.67 12.65
C GLY A 637 -9.14 -8.97 13.30
N ARG A 638 -8.82 -10.12 12.68
CA ARG A 638 -9.08 -11.45 13.24
C ARG A 638 -8.18 -11.75 14.44
N ARG A 639 -6.94 -11.27 14.42
CA ARG A 639 -5.99 -11.37 15.55
C ARG A 639 -6.51 -10.64 16.78
N ILE A 640 -7.05 -9.43 16.60
CA ILE A 640 -7.71 -8.67 17.65
C ILE A 640 -8.90 -9.44 18.24
N ASP A 641 -9.77 -10.01 17.39
CA ASP A 641 -10.91 -10.80 17.88
C ASP A 641 -10.48 -11.98 18.78
N ARG A 642 -9.35 -12.63 18.45
CA ARG A 642 -8.77 -13.72 19.26
C ARG A 642 -8.21 -13.21 20.58
N LEU A 643 -7.46 -12.12 20.54
CA LEU A 643 -6.81 -11.54 21.71
C LEU A 643 -7.83 -10.98 22.71
N ILE A 644 -8.88 -10.31 22.25
CA ILE A 644 -9.97 -9.82 23.11
C ILE A 644 -10.90 -10.97 23.54
N GLY A 645 -11.00 -12.05 22.76
CA GLY A 645 -11.83 -13.22 23.06
C GLY A 645 -13.26 -13.15 22.53
N THR A 646 -13.52 -12.34 21.50
CA THR A 646 -14.80 -12.32 20.77
C THR A 646 -14.94 -13.51 19.82
N ASN A 647 -13.81 -14.10 19.39
CA ASN A 647 -13.72 -15.32 18.57
C ASN A 647 -14.57 -15.31 17.27
N LYS A 648 -14.70 -14.14 16.63
CA LYS A 648 -15.44 -13.98 15.35
C LYS A 648 -14.67 -14.53 14.16
N THR A 649 -14.50 -15.85 14.11
CA THR A 649 -13.75 -16.58 13.06
C THR A 649 -14.37 -16.55 11.67
N ASP A 650 -15.61 -16.06 11.51
CA ASP A 650 -16.24 -15.92 10.20
C ASP A 650 -15.87 -14.61 9.48
N ARG A 651 -15.33 -13.61 10.21
CA ARG A 651 -15.03 -12.29 9.60
C ARG A 651 -13.91 -12.41 8.58
N HIS A 652 -14.17 -11.97 7.34
CA HIS A 652 -13.21 -12.04 6.23
C HIS A 652 -12.70 -13.46 5.92
N ALA A 653 -13.43 -14.51 6.34
CA ALA A 653 -13.01 -15.90 6.15
C ALA A 653 -12.80 -16.26 4.66
N ASP A 654 -13.64 -15.69 3.80
CA ASP A 654 -13.55 -15.77 2.33
C ASP A 654 -12.22 -15.21 1.80
N LEU A 655 -11.74 -14.12 2.39
CA LEU A 655 -10.49 -13.47 1.99
C LEU A 655 -9.25 -14.22 2.47
N VAL A 656 -9.22 -14.69 3.72
CA VAL A 656 -8.01 -15.28 4.32
C VAL A 656 -7.79 -16.77 3.99
N SER A 657 -8.82 -17.44 3.45
CA SER A 657 -8.74 -18.88 3.13
C SER A 657 -7.77 -19.16 1.98
N ASP A 658 -7.78 -18.32 0.94
CA ASP A 658 -6.92 -18.45 -0.24
C ASP A 658 -6.21 -17.12 -0.53
N VAL A 659 -4.90 -17.10 -0.32
CA VAL A 659 -4.08 -15.89 -0.45
C VAL A 659 -3.30 -16.00 -1.77
N PRO A 660 -3.62 -15.19 -2.78
CA PRO A 660 -2.92 -15.22 -4.06
C PRO A 660 -1.52 -14.59 -3.93
N GLU A 661 -0.79 -14.51 -5.03
CA GLU A 661 0.37 -13.61 -5.09
C GLU A 661 -0.09 -12.16 -4.87
N LEU A 662 0.58 -11.47 -3.96
CA LEU A 662 0.18 -10.16 -3.46
C LEU A 662 1.03 -9.04 -4.07
N PHE A 663 0.40 -7.90 -4.31
CA PHE A 663 1.07 -6.64 -4.64
C PHE A 663 1.29 -5.82 -3.38
N ASP A 664 2.50 -5.30 -3.22
CA ASP A 664 2.81 -4.30 -2.20
C ASP A 664 2.87 -2.91 -2.82
N GLN A 665 1.98 -2.03 -2.37
CA GLN A 665 1.90 -0.63 -2.81
C GLN A 665 2.10 0.34 -1.64
N ARG A 666 2.57 -0.13 -0.49
CA ARG A 666 2.89 0.75 0.65
C ARG A 666 3.93 1.78 0.23
N LYS A 667 3.73 3.02 0.68
CA LYS A 667 4.59 4.17 0.38
C LYS A 667 5.13 4.76 1.68
N PHE A 668 6.44 4.93 1.75
CA PHE A 668 7.15 5.42 2.93
C PHE A 668 7.79 6.80 2.71
N ASP A 669 7.55 7.40 1.55
CA ASP A 669 8.05 8.71 1.12
C ASP A 669 7.38 9.89 1.81
N ALA A 670 6.35 9.64 2.64
CA ALA A 670 5.72 10.65 3.47
C ALA A 670 6.62 11.13 4.64
N PHE A 671 7.63 10.34 5.03
CA PHE A 671 8.60 10.76 6.04
C PHE A 671 9.73 11.56 5.39
N LEU A 672 10.14 12.66 6.03
CA LEU A 672 11.35 13.36 5.63
C LEU A 672 12.55 12.41 5.72
N ASN A 673 13.28 12.25 4.61
CA ASN A 673 14.42 11.36 4.53
C ASN A 673 15.67 12.14 4.09
N CYS A 674 16.49 12.54 5.06
CA CYS A 674 17.74 13.25 4.83
C CYS A 674 18.98 12.32 4.81
N GLU A 675 18.77 11.01 4.73
CA GLU A 675 19.86 10.02 4.77
C GLU A 675 20.69 9.99 3.48
N LEU A 676 21.80 9.28 3.44
CA LEU A 676 22.48 9.04 2.15
C LEU A 676 21.63 8.11 1.28
N LEU A 677 21.74 8.22 -0.06
CA LEU A 677 20.89 7.47 -1.00
C LEU A 677 21.15 5.95 -1.00
N ASP A 678 22.33 5.53 -0.56
CA ASP A 678 22.79 4.14 -0.45
C ASP A 678 22.57 3.53 0.94
N GLN A 679 22.04 4.31 1.88
CA GLN A 679 21.75 3.88 3.26
C GLN A 679 20.27 3.57 3.47
N SER A 680 19.97 2.85 4.55
CA SER A 680 18.60 2.63 5.02
C SER A 680 17.90 3.98 5.24
N THR A 681 16.65 4.05 4.81
CA THR A 681 15.86 5.28 4.92
C THR A 681 15.56 5.61 6.39
N PHE A 682 15.28 6.88 6.68
CA PHE A 682 14.90 7.27 8.04
C PHE A 682 13.64 6.54 8.54
N GLU A 683 12.67 6.23 7.66
CA GLU A 683 11.46 5.47 8.03
C GLU A 683 11.79 4.08 8.60
N GLU A 684 12.82 3.41 8.06
CA GLU A 684 13.24 2.09 8.57
C GLU A 684 13.67 2.19 10.04
N ASN A 685 14.27 3.30 10.44
CA ASN A 685 14.74 3.53 11.81
C ASN A 685 13.60 3.78 12.82
N ILE A 686 12.39 4.05 12.34
CA ILE A 686 11.20 4.29 13.19
C ILE A 686 10.09 3.26 12.94
N ARG A 687 10.39 2.21 12.17
CA ARG A 687 9.46 1.13 11.86
C ARG A 687 9.31 0.19 13.06
N LEU A 688 8.10 -0.31 13.26
CA LEU A 688 7.79 -1.34 14.27
C LEU A 688 8.37 -2.70 13.88
N GLY A 689 9.68 -2.88 14.00
CA GLY A 689 10.37 -4.08 13.54
C GLY A 689 10.43 -4.20 12.00
N PRO A 690 10.81 -5.37 11.48
CA PRO A 690 11.01 -5.53 10.04
C PRO A 690 9.72 -5.42 9.23
N LEU A 691 9.82 -5.01 7.96
CA LEU A 691 8.67 -4.81 7.08
C LEU A 691 7.97 -6.14 6.80
N PRO A 692 6.68 -6.33 7.16
CA PRO A 692 5.97 -7.58 6.86
C PRO A 692 5.82 -7.82 5.36
N GLU A 693 6.23 -8.99 4.87
CA GLU A 693 6.14 -9.40 3.47
C GLU A 693 5.57 -10.84 3.34
N LYS A 694 6.10 -11.64 2.40
CA LYS A 694 5.56 -12.95 2.04
C LYS A 694 5.64 -13.97 3.19
N THR A 695 6.72 -13.97 3.97
CA THR A 695 6.91 -14.98 5.04
C THR A 695 6.05 -14.64 6.24
N TRP A 696 5.97 -13.36 6.62
CA TRP A 696 5.03 -12.89 7.64
C TRP A 696 3.58 -13.26 7.28
N MET A 697 3.17 -13.06 6.02
CA MET A 697 1.83 -13.44 5.56
C MET A 697 1.55 -14.95 5.68
N ARG A 698 2.52 -15.81 5.32
CA ARG A 698 2.42 -17.27 5.49
C ARG A 698 2.30 -17.68 6.95
N TYR A 699 3.09 -17.07 7.82
CA TYR A 699 3.04 -17.30 9.26
C TYR A 699 1.68 -16.90 9.84
N THR A 700 1.21 -15.69 9.57
CA THR A 700 -0.08 -15.21 10.09
C THR A 700 -1.26 -16.04 9.58
N ARG A 701 -1.21 -16.51 8.33
CA ARG A 701 -2.18 -17.48 7.78
C ARG A 701 -2.16 -18.81 8.54
N THR A 702 -0.98 -19.29 8.93
CA THR A 702 -0.82 -20.53 9.70
C THR A 702 -1.47 -20.41 11.06
N ILE A 703 -1.21 -19.32 11.79
CA ILE A 703 -1.87 -19.03 13.06
C ILE A 703 -3.40 -19.02 12.87
N ASP A 704 -3.88 -18.27 11.88
CA ASP A 704 -5.32 -18.14 11.62
C ASP A 704 -6.00 -19.48 11.30
N ARG A 705 -5.31 -20.35 10.54
CA ARG A 705 -5.75 -21.72 10.26
C ARG A 705 -5.87 -22.56 11.53
N VAL A 706 -4.90 -22.51 12.43
CA VAL A 706 -4.96 -23.23 13.72
C VAL A 706 -6.25 -22.86 14.46
N PHE A 707 -6.53 -21.56 14.60
CA PHE A 707 -7.74 -21.09 15.29
C PHE A 707 -9.03 -21.46 14.54
N THR A 708 -9.03 -21.37 13.21
CA THR A 708 -10.21 -21.68 12.40
C THR A 708 -10.58 -23.16 12.51
N LEU A 709 -9.61 -24.05 12.30
CA LEU A 709 -9.81 -25.50 12.38
C LEU A 709 -10.19 -25.94 13.79
N ALA A 710 -9.54 -25.38 14.82
CA ALA A 710 -9.85 -25.69 16.21
C ALA A 710 -11.29 -25.27 16.58
N ASN A 711 -11.73 -24.09 16.13
CA ASN A 711 -13.12 -23.65 16.34
C ASN A 711 -14.13 -24.51 15.54
N GLN A 712 -13.81 -24.91 14.31
CA GLN A 712 -14.65 -25.84 13.54
C GLN A 712 -14.83 -27.17 14.27
N LEU A 713 -13.76 -27.73 14.84
CA LEU A 713 -13.84 -28.97 15.64
C LEU A 713 -14.71 -28.81 16.89
N LEU A 714 -14.57 -27.70 17.63
CA LEU A 714 -15.43 -27.42 18.80
C LEU A 714 -16.91 -27.32 18.42
N LEU A 715 -17.20 -26.69 17.28
CA LEU A 715 -18.53 -26.51 16.74
C LEU A 715 -19.05 -27.73 15.96
N GLN A 716 -18.27 -28.82 15.86
CA GLN A 716 -18.60 -30.02 15.10
C GLN A 716 -18.90 -29.75 13.61
N LYS A 717 -18.30 -28.70 13.05
CA LYS A 717 -18.33 -28.43 11.61
C LYS A 717 -17.36 -29.38 10.89
N PRO A 718 -17.63 -29.74 9.62
CA PRO A 718 -16.69 -30.52 8.83
C PRO A 718 -15.36 -29.78 8.72
N VAL A 719 -14.27 -30.51 8.89
CA VAL A 719 -12.91 -30.01 8.81
C VAL A 719 -12.27 -30.60 7.56
N ASP A 720 -11.70 -29.73 6.73
CA ASP A 720 -10.86 -30.17 5.63
C ASP A 720 -9.50 -30.59 6.21
N THR A 721 -9.14 -31.86 6.01
CA THR A 721 -7.88 -32.43 6.49
C THR A 721 -6.81 -32.48 5.41
N ASP A 722 -7.15 -32.18 4.15
CA ASP A 722 -6.21 -32.08 3.03
C ASP A 722 -5.61 -30.66 2.96
N VAL A 723 -5.11 -30.20 4.10
CA VAL A 723 -4.50 -28.88 4.24
C VAL A 723 -3.02 -29.01 3.92
N GLU A 724 -2.55 -28.28 2.90
CA GLU A 724 -1.12 -28.11 2.68
C GLU A 724 -0.45 -27.61 3.96
N LEU A 725 0.40 -28.48 4.53
CA LEU A 725 1.25 -28.13 5.65
C LEU A 725 2.27 -27.11 5.14
N PRO A 726 2.34 -25.92 5.74
CA PRO A 726 3.24 -24.90 5.27
C PRO A 726 4.68 -25.35 5.56
N ASP A 727 5.57 -25.17 4.59
CA ASP A 727 7.00 -25.43 4.73
C ASP A 727 7.66 -24.32 5.56
N LEU A 728 7.35 -24.32 6.86
CA LEU A 728 7.90 -23.41 7.86
C LEU A 728 9.00 -24.08 8.69
N GLU A 729 9.17 -25.40 8.56
CA GLU A 729 10.17 -26.17 9.31
C GLU A 729 11.58 -25.98 8.73
N GLU A 730 11.70 -25.56 7.46
CA GLU A 730 12.96 -25.20 6.80
C GLU A 730 13.41 -23.74 7.07
N LEU A 731 12.60 -22.91 7.74
CA LEU A 731 12.95 -21.51 8.01
C LEU A 731 14.00 -21.42 9.12
N THR A 732 15.26 -21.22 8.74
CA THR A 732 16.31 -20.83 9.68
C THR A 732 16.06 -19.39 10.18
N LEU A 733 16.35 -19.15 11.46
CA LEU A 733 16.17 -17.82 12.08
C LEU A 733 16.96 -16.69 11.36
N SER A 734 18.03 -17.05 10.63
CA SER A 734 18.91 -16.15 9.89
C SER A 734 18.34 -15.67 8.56
N ASP A 735 17.49 -16.46 7.90
CA ASP A 735 17.15 -16.21 6.49
C ASP A 735 15.85 -15.37 6.32
N VAL A 736 15.08 -15.21 7.40
CA VAL A 736 13.82 -14.45 7.40
C VAL A 736 14.05 -13.00 7.80
N GLN A 737 13.80 -12.06 6.89
CA GLN A 737 14.04 -10.63 7.13
C GLN A 737 12.77 -9.81 7.40
N ASP A 738 11.57 -10.36 7.22
CA ASP A 738 10.27 -9.65 7.30
C ASP A 738 9.50 -9.89 8.61
N MET A 739 10.09 -10.59 9.58
CA MET A 739 9.47 -10.97 10.86
C MET A 739 10.32 -10.52 12.06
N THR A 740 9.67 -10.11 13.15
CA THR A 740 10.33 -9.88 14.45
C THR A 740 10.83 -11.19 15.04
N LEU A 741 11.77 -11.16 16.01
CA LEU A 741 12.21 -12.39 16.66
C LEU A 741 11.07 -13.09 17.40
N ALA A 742 10.16 -12.35 18.03
CA ALA A 742 9.00 -12.92 18.70
C ALA A 742 8.09 -13.65 17.70
N GLU A 743 7.87 -13.06 16.52
CA GLU A 743 7.15 -13.72 15.42
C GLU A 743 7.88 -15.00 14.95
N LYS A 744 9.21 -14.94 14.79
CA LYS A 744 10.02 -16.10 14.39
C LYS A 744 9.97 -17.22 15.43
N GLN A 745 10.17 -16.92 16.71
CA GLN A 745 10.13 -17.90 17.81
C GLN A 745 8.74 -18.55 17.93
N ASN A 746 7.68 -17.76 17.77
CA ASN A 746 6.31 -18.27 17.82
C ASN A 746 5.92 -19.04 16.54
N SER A 747 6.58 -18.83 15.41
CA SER A 747 6.26 -19.53 14.15
C SER A 747 6.45 -21.04 14.21
N GLY A 748 7.54 -21.50 14.83
CA GLY A 748 7.82 -22.93 14.99
C GLY A 748 6.71 -23.64 15.77
N ILE A 749 6.30 -23.07 16.91
CA ILE A 749 5.24 -23.67 17.72
C ILE A 749 3.88 -23.65 17.02
N HIS A 750 3.53 -22.61 16.25
CA HIS A 750 2.25 -22.62 15.51
C HIS A 750 2.21 -23.68 14.40
N SER A 751 3.34 -24.01 13.78
CA SER A 751 3.43 -25.16 12.86
C SER A 751 3.14 -26.48 13.57
N VAL A 752 3.70 -26.67 14.77
CA VAL A 752 3.41 -27.84 15.63
C VAL A 752 1.92 -27.87 16.00
N LEU A 753 1.33 -26.74 16.42
CA LEU A 753 -0.09 -26.66 16.78
C LEU A 753 -1.02 -26.92 15.58
N LEU A 754 -0.62 -26.57 14.36
CA LEU A 754 -1.36 -26.92 13.15
C LEU A 754 -1.37 -28.44 12.92
N LYS A 755 -0.24 -29.11 13.11
CA LYS A 755 -0.19 -30.59 13.04
C LYS A 755 -1.06 -31.23 14.11
N VAL A 756 -1.05 -30.68 15.34
CA VAL A 756 -1.91 -31.15 16.44
C VAL A 756 -3.39 -31.03 16.09
N VAL A 757 -3.85 -29.89 15.55
CA VAL A 757 -5.28 -29.73 15.21
C VAL A 757 -5.73 -30.67 14.10
N LEU A 758 -4.88 -30.93 13.11
CA LEU A 758 -5.16 -31.88 12.04
C LEU A 758 -5.25 -33.32 12.59
N LEU A 759 -4.32 -33.73 13.45
CA LEU A 759 -4.37 -35.05 14.10
C LEU A 759 -5.60 -35.22 15.01
N LEU A 760 -6.05 -34.15 15.69
CA LEU A 760 -7.29 -34.15 16.46
C LEU A 760 -8.53 -34.32 15.57
N ALA A 761 -8.49 -33.84 14.32
CA ALA A 761 -9.55 -34.03 13.33
C ALA A 761 -9.54 -35.46 12.75
N ASP A 762 -8.38 -35.92 12.28
CA ASP A 762 -8.13 -37.26 11.76
C ASP A 762 -6.71 -37.70 12.09
N SER A 763 -6.56 -38.82 12.81
CA SER A 763 -5.26 -39.41 13.18
C SER A 763 -4.37 -39.78 11.99
N LYS A 764 -4.92 -39.88 10.77
CA LYS A 764 -4.16 -40.18 9.55
C LYS A 764 -3.75 -38.94 8.74
N SER A 765 -4.24 -37.76 9.10
CA SER A 765 -4.01 -36.50 8.36
C SER A 765 -2.54 -36.10 8.28
N VAL A 766 -1.74 -36.46 9.29
CA VAL A 766 -0.29 -36.20 9.33
C VAL A 766 0.46 -37.52 9.49
N PRO A 767 0.83 -38.21 8.39
CA PRO A 767 1.41 -39.54 8.44
C PRO A 767 2.72 -39.59 9.25
N GLY A 768 2.85 -40.60 10.12
CA GLY A 768 4.07 -40.86 10.88
C GLY A 768 4.32 -39.93 12.08
N GLN A 769 3.45 -38.95 12.33
CA GLN A 769 3.52 -38.07 13.49
C GLN A 769 2.65 -38.58 14.64
N ASP A 770 3.14 -38.40 15.86
CA ASP A 770 2.43 -38.78 17.09
C ASP A 770 1.98 -37.52 17.84
N ILE A 771 0.72 -37.51 18.27
CA ILE A 771 0.12 -36.32 18.90
C ILE A 771 0.79 -35.99 20.25
N ASP A 772 1.17 -37.00 21.04
CA ASP A 772 1.81 -36.78 22.34
C ASP A 772 3.25 -36.27 22.15
N LYS A 773 3.98 -36.73 21.12
CA LYS A 773 5.29 -36.14 20.75
C LYS A 773 5.19 -34.66 20.38
N LEU A 774 4.18 -34.27 19.59
CA LEU A 774 3.98 -32.87 19.22
C LEU A 774 3.55 -32.01 20.41
N LEU A 775 2.72 -32.54 21.30
CA LEU A 775 2.36 -31.85 22.55
C LEU A 775 3.54 -31.73 23.51
N ASN A 776 4.48 -32.68 23.51
CA ASN A 776 5.73 -32.54 24.26
C ASN A 776 6.62 -31.42 23.70
N GLN A 777 6.67 -31.20 22.38
CA GLN A 777 7.34 -30.02 21.80
C GLN A 777 6.68 -28.71 22.26
N ALA A 778 5.34 -28.69 22.35
CA ALA A 778 4.63 -27.54 22.92
C ALA A 778 4.97 -27.34 24.41
N GLN A 779 5.15 -28.43 25.16
CA GLN A 779 5.59 -28.37 26.55
C GLN A 779 7.02 -27.83 26.67
N GLU A 780 7.94 -28.28 25.83
CA GLU A 780 9.32 -27.77 25.78
C GLU A 780 9.35 -26.27 25.49
N TRP A 781 8.53 -25.81 24.54
CA TRP A 781 8.39 -24.39 24.24
C TRP A 781 7.91 -23.56 25.44
N LEU A 782 6.89 -24.05 26.18
CA LEU A 782 6.42 -23.40 27.41
C LEU A 782 7.52 -23.36 28.50
N VAL A 783 8.26 -24.46 28.67
CA VAL A 783 9.36 -24.56 29.65
C VAL A 783 10.51 -23.61 29.31
N GLN A 784 10.80 -23.39 28.03
CA GLN A 784 11.81 -22.42 27.58
C GLN A 784 11.32 -20.97 27.70
N THR A 785 10.02 -20.74 27.51
CA THR A 785 9.43 -19.40 27.52
C THR A 785 9.26 -18.86 28.95
N LEU A 786 8.91 -19.70 29.92
CA LEU A 786 8.66 -19.26 31.30
C LEU A 786 9.85 -18.50 31.93
N PRO A 787 11.11 -18.99 31.89
CA PRO A 787 12.26 -18.26 32.40
C PRO A 787 12.51 -16.92 31.69
N SER A 788 12.21 -16.83 30.40
CA SER A 788 12.41 -15.59 29.62
C SER A 788 11.47 -14.46 30.06
N ILE A 789 10.27 -14.79 30.55
CA ILE A 789 9.31 -13.80 31.05
C ILE A 789 9.60 -13.44 32.50
N SER A 790 10.08 -14.39 33.30
CA SER A 790 10.37 -14.17 34.73
C SER A 790 11.72 -13.51 35.00
N SER A 791 12.59 -13.39 33.98
CA SER A 791 13.92 -12.79 34.11
C SER A 791 13.88 -11.25 34.08
N GLU A 792 14.43 -10.61 35.12
CA GLU A 792 14.52 -9.15 35.16
C GLU A 792 15.38 -8.56 34.02
N ASN A 793 16.46 -9.23 33.64
CA ASN A 793 17.34 -8.78 32.55
C ASN A 793 16.59 -8.71 31.21
N THR A 794 15.72 -9.70 30.95
CA THR A 794 14.92 -9.73 29.72
C THR A 794 13.84 -8.65 29.75
N LEU A 795 13.30 -8.31 30.93
CA LEU A 795 12.39 -7.20 31.09
C LEU A 795 13.09 -5.85 30.82
N ASP A 796 14.34 -5.68 31.28
CA ASP A 796 15.16 -4.50 30.99
C ASP A 796 15.41 -4.33 29.48
N ASP A 797 15.67 -5.43 28.78
CA ASP A 797 15.87 -5.40 27.33
C ASP A 797 14.60 -5.03 26.56
N ILE A 798 13.38 -5.22 27.07
CA ILE A 798 12.14 -4.92 26.31
C ILE A 798 11.35 -3.72 26.85
N THR A 799 11.87 -3.03 27.88
CA THR A 799 11.25 -1.84 28.49
C THR A 799 12.13 -0.60 28.29
N ILE A 800 11.61 0.58 28.62
CA ILE A 800 12.38 1.82 28.60
C ILE A 800 12.82 2.10 30.05
N SER A 801 14.13 2.24 30.26
CA SER A 801 14.71 2.59 31.56
C SER A 801 14.87 4.10 31.69
N ILE A 802 14.20 4.69 32.68
CA ILE A 802 14.34 6.11 33.05
C ILE A 802 15.42 6.22 34.14
N PRO A 803 16.59 6.84 33.85
CA PRO A 803 17.76 6.74 34.72
C PRO A 803 17.60 7.44 36.07
N SER A 804 16.95 8.61 36.10
CA SER A 804 16.79 9.47 37.30
C SER A 804 16.22 8.74 38.53
N ARG A 805 15.42 7.69 38.31
CA ARG A 805 14.84 6.84 39.39
C ARG A 805 15.06 5.34 39.21
N LYS A 806 15.84 4.91 38.22
CA LYS A 806 15.90 3.49 37.78
C LYS A 806 14.50 2.90 37.55
N LEU A 807 13.62 3.72 36.95
CA LEU A 807 12.22 3.35 36.72
C LEU A 807 12.08 2.63 35.37
N ARG A 808 11.24 1.60 35.32
CA ARG A 808 10.89 0.89 34.07
C ARG A 808 9.50 1.31 33.60
N VAL A 809 9.40 1.75 32.36
CA VAL A 809 8.12 2.04 31.68
C VAL A 809 7.97 1.13 30.44
N PRO A 810 6.74 0.78 30.03
CA PRO A 810 6.54 -0.17 28.94
C PRO A 810 7.03 0.37 27.58
N SER A 811 7.19 -0.54 26.63
CA SER A 811 7.52 -0.22 25.23
C SER A 811 6.72 -1.10 24.27
N TRP A 812 6.78 -0.80 22.97
CA TRP A 812 6.16 -1.66 21.95
C TRP A 812 6.69 -3.10 21.95
N LEU A 813 7.98 -3.31 22.24
CA LEU A 813 8.58 -4.65 22.32
C LEU A 813 8.00 -5.45 23.48
N PHE A 814 7.80 -4.80 24.63
CA PHE A 814 7.12 -5.42 25.76
C PHE A 814 5.73 -5.91 25.35
N PHE A 815 4.90 -5.04 24.77
CA PHE A 815 3.54 -5.43 24.35
C PHE A 815 3.57 -6.51 23.26
N HIS A 816 4.36 -6.32 22.21
CA HIS A 816 4.42 -7.22 21.06
C HIS A 816 4.82 -8.64 21.45
N ASN A 817 5.84 -8.77 22.30
CA ASN A 817 6.31 -10.06 22.78
C ASN A 817 5.25 -10.75 23.65
N ASN A 818 4.69 -10.03 24.63
CA ASN A 818 3.70 -10.60 25.55
C ASN A 818 2.39 -10.99 24.83
N TYR A 819 1.86 -10.14 23.94
CA TYR A 819 0.65 -10.48 23.17
C TYR A 819 0.86 -11.62 22.18
N SER A 820 2.06 -11.74 21.59
CA SER A 820 2.37 -12.88 20.70
C SER A 820 2.43 -14.21 21.48
N ILE A 821 2.97 -14.19 22.71
CA ILE A 821 2.93 -15.34 23.62
C ILE A 821 1.48 -15.66 24.01
N VAL A 822 0.71 -14.64 24.41
CA VAL A 822 -0.72 -14.80 24.76
C VAL A 822 -1.52 -15.40 23.60
N GLU A 823 -1.30 -14.97 22.37
CA GLU A 823 -1.97 -15.56 21.19
C GLU A 823 -1.67 -17.07 21.09
N THR A 824 -0.41 -17.45 21.27
CA THR A 824 0.02 -18.86 21.27
C THR A 824 -0.65 -19.63 22.41
N LEU A 825 -0.68 -19.08 23.63
CA LEU A 825 -1.36 -19.68 24.78
C LEU A 825 -2.86 -19.86 24.54
N LYS A 826 -3.51 -18.90 23.87
CA LYS A 826 -4.93 -19.01 23.49
C LYS A 826 -5.15 -20.09 22.44
N ALA A 827 -4.28 -20.21 21.45
CA ALA A 827 -4.33 -21.29 20.47
C ALA A 827 -4.21 -22.66 21.16
N LEU A 828 -3.22 -22.80 22.05
CA LEU A 828 -3.01 -24.00 22.83
C LEU A 828 -4.23 -24.32 23.72
N SER A 829 -4.75 -23.34 24.46
CA SER A 829 -5.94 -23.50 25.30
C SER A 829 -7.16 -23.98 24.49
N LEU A 830 -7.36 -23.42 23.30
CA LEU A 830 -8.42 -23.83 22.38
C LEU A 830 -8.25 -25.30 21.95
N LEU A 831 -7.04 -25.71 21.57
CA LEU A 831 -6.75 -27.10 21.20
C LEU A 831 -6.90 -28.08 22.37
N LEU A 832 -6.45 -27.69 23.56
CA LEU A 832 -6.63 -28.50 24.77
C LEU A 832 -8.12 -28.64 25.13
N SER A 833 -8.94 -27.62 24.85
CA SER A 833 -10.39 -27.72 25.01
C SER A 833 -11.03 -28.71 24.02
N VAL A 834 -10.54 -28.75 22.77
CA VAL A 834 -10.92 -29.76 21.78
C VAL A 834 -10.52 -31.16 22.26
N ALA A 835 -9.28 -31.32 22.70
CA ALA A 835 -8.73 -32.60 23.16
C ALA A 835 -9.46 -33.17 24.40
N LYS A 836 -9.87 -32.31 25.34
CA LYS A 836 -10.67 -32.69 26.51
C LYS A 836 -12.13 -33.02 26.16
N SER A 837 -12.63 -32.53 25.04
CA SER A 837 -14.03 -32.70 24.65
C SER A 837 -14.31 -34.15 24.22
N LYS A 838 -15.40 -34.72 24.74
CA LYS A 838 -15.92 -36.03 24.26
C LYS A 838 -16.44 -35.98 22.82
N LYS A 839 -16.40 -34.81 22.19
CA LYS A 839 -16.95 -34.51 20.85
C LYS A 839 -15.90 -34.63 19.72
N THR A 840 -14.68 -35.09 20.01
CA THR A 840 -13.67 -35.36 18.98
C THR A 840 -14.20 -36.37 17.94
N PRO A 841 -13.88 -36.19 16.64
CA PRO A 841 -14.29 -37.12 15.60
C PRO A 841 -13.86 -38.55 15.92
N LYS A 842 -14.65 -39.55 15.49
CA LYS A 842 -14.38 -40.98 15.80
C LYS A 842 -13.02 -41.48 15.28
N GLY A 843 -12.37 -40.77 14.35
CA GLY A 843 -11.05 -41.08 13.79
C GLY A 843 -9.91 -40.16 14.27
N GLY A 844 -10.18 -39.16 15.11
CA GLY A 844 -9.18 -38.23 15.63
C GLY A 844 -8.27 -38.86 16.68
N ALA A 845 -7.00 -38.42 16.73
CA ALA A 845 -6.04 -38.82 17.75
C ALA A 845 -6.48 -38.34 19.14
N ARG A 846 -6.18 -39.14 20.18
CA ARG A 846 -6.52 -38.82 21.57
C ARG A 846 -5.23 -38.67 22.37
N PRO A 847 -4.87 -37.45 22.77
CA PRO A 847 -3.65 -37.24 23.55
C PRO A 847 -3.82 -37.71 24.99
N SER A 848 -2.70 -37.98 25.65
CA SER A 848 -2.66 -38.42 27.04
C SER A 848 -3.15 -37.32 28.00
N ARG A 849 -3.86 -37.74 29.05
CA ARG A 849 -4.44 -36.81 30.04
C ARG A 849 -3.37 -36.08 30.85
N GLU A 850 -2.26 -36.75 31.16
CA GLU A 850 -1.14 -36.20 31.92
C GLU A 850 -0.49 -35.02 31.19
N ILE A 851 -0.22 -35.15 29.88
CA ILE A 851 0.34 -34.07 29.06
C ILE A 851 -0.62 -32.88 28.99
N ILE A 852 -1.92 -33.13 28.81
CA ILE A 852 -2.93 -32.06 28.80
C ILE A 852 -2.94 -31.28 30.13
N GLU A 853 -2.96 -31.97 31.27
CA GLU A 853 -2.99 -31.33 32.58
C GLU A 853 -1.71 -30.51 32.82
N ARG A 854 -0.55 -31.02 32.42
CA ARG A 854 0.73 -30.32 32.51
C ARG A 854 0.80 -29.07 31.64
N LEU A 855 0.32 -29.14 30.39
CA LEU A 855 0.28 -27.99 29.48
C LEU A 855 -0.63 -26.88 29.99
N VAL A 856 -1.78 -27.22 30.60
CA VAL A 856 -2.68 -26.23 31.22
C VAL A 856 -2.00 -25.56 32.40
N GLU A 857 -1.33 -26.32 33.27
CA GLU A 857 -0.60 -25.78 34.42
C GLU A 857 0.47 -24.77 33.98
N LEU A 858 1.34 -25.15 33.04
CA LEU A 858 2.41 -24.30 32.51
C LEU A 858 1.85 -23.06 31.80
N SER A 859 0.78 -23.21 31.01
CA SER A 859 0.14 -22.08 30.32
C SER A 859 -0.39 -21.05 31.32
N ASN A 860 -1.00 -21.50 32.42
CA ASN A 860 -1.48 -20.62 33.48
C ASN A 860 -0.33 -19.92 34.22
N GLN A 861 0.79 -20.61 34.47
CA GLN A 861 1.97 -20.01 35.09
C GLN A 861 2.55 -18.87 34.24
N ILE A 862 2.71 -19.10 32.93
CA ILE A 862 3.19 -18.07 31.99
C ILE A 862 2.22 -16.88 31.96
N TYR A 863 0.92 -17.16 31.91
CA TYR A 863 -0.09 -16.10 31.90
C TYR A 863 -0.07 -15.23 33.17
N GLU A 864 0.05 -15.85 34.34
CA GLU A 864 0.19 -15.12 35.61
C GLU A 864 1.51 -14.36 35.70
N ALA A 865 2.61 -14.87 35.12
CA ALA A 865 3.88 -14.15 35.03
C ALA A 865 3.74 -12.88 34.18
N ILE A 866 3.11 -12.98 33.00
CA ILE A 866 2.82 -11.82 32.12
C ILE A 866 1.97 -10.78 32.87
N LYS A 867 0.89 -11.21 33.53
CA LYS A 867 0.02 -10.32 34.33
C LYS A 867 0.77 -9.66 35.48
N THR A 868 1.67 -10.38 36.14
CA THR A 868 2.48 -9.85 37.24
C THR A 868 3.45 -8.77 36.74
N ASN A 869 4.14 -9.01 35.62
CA ASN A 869 5.00 -8.02 34.98
C ASN A 869 4.23 -6.77 34.57
N ALA A 870 3.04 -6.94 33.95
CA ALA A 870 2.18 -5.82 33.57
C ALA A 870 1.69 -5.01 34.79
N LYS A 871 1.33 -5.67 35.90
CA LYS A 871 0.97 -5.00 37.16
C LYS A 871 2.14 -4.23 37.76
N SER A 872 3.35 -4.81 37.72
CA SER A 872 4.56 -4.14 38.19
C SER A 872 4.85 -2.87 37.38
N LEU A 873 4.81 -2.96 36.04
CA LEU A 873 4.98 -1.79 35.18
C LEU A 873 3.88 -0.74 35.39
N ARG A 874 2.63 -1.15 35.61
CA ARG A 874 1.55 -0.19 35.93
C ARG A 874 1.82 0.53 37.24
N SER A 875 2.27 -0.19 38.27
CA SER A 875 2.65 0.43 39.55
C SER A 875 3.83 1.41 39.38
N ASN A 876 4.76 1.11 38.47
CA ASN A 876 5.87 2.00 38.15
C ASN A 876 5.40 3.26 37.44
N VAL A 877 4.52 3.14 36.44
CA VAL A 877 3.97 4.29 35.72
C VAL A 877 3.14 5.16 36.65
N MET A 878 2.27 4.58 37.47
CA MET A 878 1.37 5.32 38.38
C MET A 878 2.02 5.74 39.70
N GLY A 879 3.35 5.58 39.84
CA GLY A 879 4.08 5.92 41.05
C GLY A 879 4.11 7.42 41.33
N SER A 880 4.24 7.81 42.61
CA SER A 880 4.36 9.21 42.99
C SER A 880 5.66 9.84 42.47
N GLY A 881 5.57 10.99 41.80
CA GLY A 881 6.73 11.73 41.25
C GLY A 881 7.31 11.17 39.94
N VAL A 882 6.63 10.22 39.29
CA VAL A 882 6.98 9.74 37.95
C VAL A 882 6.81 10.86 36.92
N LEU A 883 5.68 11.57 36.99
CA LEU A 883 5.38 12.74 36.15
C LEU A 883 6.53 13.75 36.18
N GLY A 884 6.96 14.18 37.37
CA GLY A 884 8.10 15.09 37.52
C GLY A 884 9.40 14.52 36.95
N SER A 885 9.65 13.22 37.14
CA SER A 885 10.86 12.57 36.59
C SER A 885 10.86 12.51 35.06
N MET A 886 9.68 12.38 34.43
CA MET A 886 9.54 12.43 32.98
C MET A 886 9.69 13.86 32.44
N THR A 887 9.12 14.84 33.14
CA THR A 887 9.33 16.26 32.82
C THR A 887 10.81 16.63 32.91
N ASP A 888 11.49 16.24 34.00
CA ASP A 888 12.92 16.46 34.19
C ASP A 888 13.76 15.79 33.09
N LEU A 889 13.39 14.58 32.65
CA LEU A 889 14.06 13.87 31.56
C LEU A 889 13.99 14.61 30.22
N ILE A 890 12.92 15.38 29.98
CA ILE A 890 12.74 16.12 28.73
C ILE A 890 13.69 17.31 28.70
N PHE A 891 13.75 18.09 29.79
CA PHE A 891 14.57 19.30 29.88
C PHE A 891 16.05 19.02 30.18
N HIS A 892 16.36 18.00 30.96
CA HIS A 892 17.71 17.74 31.45
C HIS A 892 18.24 16.38 30.97
N ASN A 893 19.55 16.33 30.75
CA ASN A 893 20.29 15.08 30.62
C ASN A 893 20.89 14.72 31.99
N ASP A 894 21.08 13.43 32.29
CA ASP A 894 21.74 12.96 33.53
C ASP A 894 23.24 13.34 33.66
N ARG A 895 23.75 14.26 32.85
CA ARG A 895 25.17 14.64 32.76
C ARG A 895 25.37 16.07 33.27
N GLN A 896 26.27 16.22 34.26
CA GLN A 896 26.53 17.46 35.02
C GLN A 896 27.46 18.48 34.30
N ASP A 897 27.40 18.58 32.97
CA ASP A 897 28.20 19.56 32.23
C ASP A 897 27.33 20.72 31.72
N ASP A 898 27.96 21.87 31.50
CA ASP A 898 27.41 23.15 31.03
C ASP A 898 26.88 23.03 29.58
N ASP A 899 25.77 22.32 29.40
CA ASP A 899 25.24 21.93 28.09
C ASP A 899 24.28 23.01 27.52
N GLU A 900 24.50 23.40 26.27
CA GLU A 900 23.67 24.38 25.53
C GLU A 900 22.25 23.86 25.21
N LEU A 901 22.04 22.54 25.22
CA LEU A 901 20.77 21.92 24.86
C LEU A 901 19.68 22.06 25.93
N PRO A 902 19.91 21.75 27.22
CA PRO A 902 18.93 21.99 28.29
C PRO A 902 18.37 23.42 28.28
N LYS A 903 19.25 24.41 28.16
CA LYS A 903 18.84 25.81 28.08
C LYS A 903 17.95 26.09 26.86
N GLU A 904 18.31 25.57 25.69
CA GLU A 904 17.49 25.78 24.48
C GLU A 904 16.14 25.05 24.56
N LEU A 905 16.07 23.92 25.28
CA LEU A 905 14.83 23.20 25.54
C LEU A 905 13.92 23.98 26.51
N GLU A 906 14.47 24.53 27.60
CA GLU A 906 13.73 25.43 28.52
C GLU A 906 13.19 26.67 27.82
N ASP A 907 13.97 27.20 26.88
CA ASP A 907 13.62 28.36 26.06
C ASP A 907 12.53 28.07 24.99
N SER A 908 12.41 26.80 24.57
CA SER A 908 11.53 26.38 23.47
C SER A 908 10.23 25.75 23.97
N LEU A 909 10.30 24.93 25.02
CA LEU A 909 9.19 24.14 25.53
C LEU A 909 8.57 24.81 26.76
N ASP A 910 7.24 24.90 26.76
CA ASP A 910 6.49 25.33 27.94
C ASP A 910 6.35 24.19 28.96
N SER A 911 6.76 24.43 30.21
CA SER A 911 6.76 23.41 31.26
C SER A 911 5.36 22.85 31.54
N SER A 912 4.30 23.66 31.44
CA SER A 912 2.93 23.19 31.69
C SER A 912 2.43 22.27 30.57
N THR A 913 2.78 22.59 29.33
CA THR A 913 2.52 21.74 28.16
C THR A 913 3.24 20.40 28.26
N VAL A 914 4.51 20.41 28.68
CA VAL A 914 5.30 19.19 28.87
C VAL A 914 4.70 18.31 29.97
N GLU A 915 4.23 18.90 31.06
CA GLU A 915 3.55 18.15 32.14
C GLU A 915 2.25 17.51 31.64
N ILE A 916 1.44 18.22 30.85
CA ILE A 916 0.23 17.67 30.22
C ILE A 916 0.60 16.49 29.29
N PHE A 917 1.60 16.66 28.43
CA PHE A 917 2.08 15.59 27.54
C PHE A 917 2.51 14.35 28.32
N CYS A 918 3.32 14.51 29.37
CA CYS A 918 3.76 13.39 30.20
C CYS A 918 2.57 12.69 30.88
N GLY A 919 1.58 13.46 31.34
CA GLY A 919 0.33 12.94 31.89
C GLY A 919 -0.44 12.09 30.87
N GLU A 920 -0.69 12.62 29.67
CA GLU A 920 -1.36 11.89 28.59
C GLU A 920 -0.59 10.61 28.21
N LEU A 921 0.75 10.67 28.12
CA LEU A 921 1.59 9.50 27.83
C LEU A 921 1.46 8.42 28.93
N MET A 922 1.44 8.83 30.20
CA MET A 922 1.23 7.91 31.32
C MET A 922 -0.16 7.26 31.28
N GLU A 923 -1.21 8.01 30.95
CA GLU A 923 -2.56 7.48 30.75
C GLU A 923 -2.60 6.45 29.61
N GLY A 924 -1.97 6.76 28.47
CA GLY A 924 -1.87 5.82 27.35
C GLY A 924 -1.15 4.52 27.69
N TRP A 925 -0.10 4.56 28.52
CA TRP A 925 0.54 3.37 29.05
C TRP A 925 -0.36 2.59 30.01
N GLU A 926 -1.09 3.28 30.88
CA GLU A 926 -2.04 2.64 31.79
C GLU A 926 -3.14 1.89 31.02
N GLU A 927 -3.70 2.50 29.98
CA GLU A 927 -4.71 1.88 29.11
C GLU A 927 -4.16 0.62 28.42
N ALA A 928 -2.97 0.70 27.83
CA ALA A 928 -2.33 -0.42 27.15
C ALA A 928 -2.01 -1.59 28.11
N LEU A 929 -1.49 -1.29 29.30
CA LEU A 929 -1.24 -2.27 30.37
C LEU A 929 -2.56 -2.86 30.90
N GLY A 930 -3.61 -2.04 30.98
CA GLY A 930 -4.98 -2.44 31.27
C GLY A 930 -5.42 -3.61 30.40
N GLY A 931 -5.23 -3.48 29.09
CA GLY A 931 -5.55 -4.52 28.11
C GLY A 931 -4.99 -5.90 28.45
N ILE A 932 -3.68 -5.98 28.74
CA ILE A 932 -3.02 -7.24 29.11
C ILE A 932 -3.63 -7.83 30.40
N MET A 933 -3.94 -7.00 31.39
CA MET A 933 -4.50 -7.48 32.65
C MET A 933 -5.93 -8.00 32.52
N PHE A 934 -6.72 -7.44 31.58
CA PHE A 934 -8.10 -7.84 31.31
C PHE A 934 -8.23 -9.08 30.42
N LEU A 935 -7.13 -9.60 29.89
CA LEU A 935 -7.13 -10.88 29.21
C LEU A 935 -7.74 -11.94 30.16
N LYS A 936 -8.71 -12.69 29.63
CA LYS A 936 -9.35 -13.83 30.29
C LYS A 936 -8.73 -15.12 29.80
#